data_AF-A0A090Q7P9-F1
#
_entry.id   AF-A0A090Q7P9-F1
#
_cell.length_a   1.000
_cell.length_b   1.000
_cell.length_c   1.000
_cell.angle_alpha   90.00
_cell.angle_beta   90.00
_cell.angle_gamma   90.00
#
_symmetry.space_group_name_H-M   'P 1'
#
loop_
_entity.id
_entity.type
_entity.pdbx_description
1 polymer ?
#
loop_
_entity_poly.entity_id
_entity_poly.type
_entity_poly.pdbx_seq_one_letter_code
_entity_poly.pdbx_strand_id
1 'polypeptide(L)'
;MDKHIWIVLVFIFAQADFLYAQQNQKANKQKIGLVLSGGGAKGLAHIGTLKVIDSLGIKIDYVAGTSMGAIVGSLYASGYTGKQLDSVFQTIDFDDIISDDIPRESKTYFERKDNERYGVTLPFKDFKVQVPNSLSKGQNIYNLLSRLLSHVKDVHEFSELPIPFFCVATDVETGEDIILDNGYLPRAVNASGALPSLFAPVEIENRLFIDGGVTDNYPVEKLRALGMDIIIGVDVQDGLKNRDQLNGAFDILTQINNYRTINAMKEKVSFTDIYIDPDIEDYTVISFDQGKAIIKEGEIAAFKKLDQLQKLIDGEGYHREKLPAVTTDSIYLAQVYINGNENYSRAYINGRFKIETPGNVAYTDIRDGINNLQATNNFSKINYEIINTPDGAILEIGVIETTVRNYLRLGVHYDELLRSAALVNLTRKNVLFDSDVVSADIILGDNVRYNFDYYIDKGKYWSIGFHSEFVQYEKQISASFLEQVTDIDIDVNSIDLDYNDWTQQLFLQTKIGNGFNLTVGAEYKSLRLFTETLGTNANTDQRTIFENSNYSSVYTNVLYDTYDNLFFPSSGWKIDGDLHIYLYNSSKVDNNFQEFSMAQVSVGHARSFGKWSLRGDVLFGLPIGNPGNSSFDFYLGGYGARRINNILPFYGYDFVSLSGNTVMGGLIELDYEIFKNNHIILSTNSVKIDDYLFEKSDWFSTDGFTGYAIGYGLETFLGPLELKYSFSPEQSKGEFYVNLGFQF
;
A
#
# COMPACT_ATOMS: atom_id res chain seq x y z
N MET A 1 32.69 -88.32 27.01
CA MET A 1 32.66 -87.71 25.67
C MET A 1 32.42 -86.20 25.79
N ASP A 2 32.81 -85.58 26.92
CA ASP A 2 32.20 -84.32 27.36
C ASP A 2 33.13 -83.11 27.34
N LYS A 3 34.46 -83.29 27.32
CA LYS A 3 35.39 -82.14 27.30
C LYS A 3 35.55 -81.48 25.93
N HIS A 4 35.28 -82.21 24.84
CA HIS A 4 35.41 -81.68 23.49
C HIS A 4 34.18 -80.86 23.05
N ILE A 5 33.01 -81.10 23.64
CA ILE A 5 31.77 -80.39 23.31
C ILE A 5 31.80 -78.95 23.88
N TRP A 6 32.36 -78.76 25.08
CA TRP A 6 32.48 -77.44 25.70
C TRP A 6 33.47 -76.51 24.96
N ILE A 7 34.56 -77.03 24.40
CA ILE A 7 35.53 -76.23 23.64
C ILE A 7 34.93 -75.78 22.29
N VAL A 8 34.14 -76.63 21.65
CA VAL A 8 33.45 -76.30 20.39
C VAL A 8 32.34 -75.27 20.65
N LEU A 9 31.58 -75.39 21.74
CA LEU A 9 30.56 -74.41 22.10
C LEU A 9 31.14 -73.03 22.45
N VAL A 10 32.27 -72.96 23.14
CA VAL A 10 32.95 -71.68 23.43
C VAL A 10 33.48 -71.02 22.14
N PHE A 11 33.99 -71.82 21.19
CA PHE A 11 34.42 -71.29 19.89
C PHE A 11 33.26 -70.79 19.03
N ILE A 12 32.09 -71.46 19.08
CA ILE A 12 30.90 -71.05 18.35
C ILE A 12 30.30 -69.77 18.94
N PHE A 13 30.25 -69.64 20.27
CA PHE A 13 29.77 -68.41 20.91
C PHE A 13 30.73 -67.23 20.70
N ALA A 14 32.06 -67.46 20.78
CA ALA A 14 33.04 -66.42 20.50
C ALA A 14 33.02 -65.95 19.03
N GLN A 15 32.71 -66.85 18.08
CA GLN A 15 32.50 -66.46 16.68
C GLN A 15 31.17 -65.75 16.45
N ALA A 16 30.11 -66.11 17.19
CA ALA A 16 28.82 -65.44 17.11
C ALA A 16 28.91 -63.99 17.62
N ASP A 17 29.64 -63.74 18.71
CA ASP A 17 29.88 -62.39 19.23
C ASP A 17 30.79 -61.56 18.29
N PHE A 18 31.76 -62.20 17.62
CA PHE A 18 32.60 -61.52 16.63
C PHE A 18 31.83 -61.18 15.34
N LEU A 19 30.89 -62.03 14.92
CA LEU A 19 29.99 -61.80 13.79
C LEU A 19 28.92 -60.74 14.11
N TYR A 20 28.39 -60.72 15.34
CA TYR A 20 27.48 -59.66 15.80
C TYR A 20 28.20 -58.31 15.96
N ALA A 21 29.47 -58.32 16.37
CA ALA A 21 30.29 -57.11 16.44
C ALA A 21 30.68 -56.58 15.04
N GLN A 22 30.90 -57.46 14.05
CA GLN A 22 31.14 -57.06 12.66
C GLN A 22 29.88 -56.62 11.91
N GLN A 23 28.68 -57.09 12.29
CA GLN A 23 27.41 -56.61 11.70
C GLN A 23 26.91 -55.27 12.26
N ASN A 24 27.42 -54.82 13.42
CA ASN A 24 27.01 -53.57 14.06
C ASN A 24 27.97 -52.38 13.86
N GLN A 25 28.95 -52.50 12.97
CA GLN A 25 29.53 -51.31 12.33
C GLN A 25 28.54 -50.79 11.28
N LYS A 26 27.41 -50.22 11.72
CA LYS A 26 26.77 -49.17 10.93
C LYS A 26 27.86 -48.14 10.72
N ALA A 27 28.36 -48.01 9.50
CA ALA A 27 29.20 -46.88 9.11
C ALA A 27 28.51 -45.64 9.66
N ASN A 28 29.16 -44.97 10.61
CA ASN A 28 28.58 -43.82 11.31
C ASN A 28 28.39 -42.76 10.23
N LYS A 29 27.17 -42.66 9.69
CA LYS A 29 26.87 -41.80 8.55
C LYS A 29 27.14 -40.37 9.02
N GLN A 30 28.12 -39.71 8.39
CA GLN A 30 28.57 -38.38 8.79
C GLN A 30 27.37 -37.43 8.78
N LYS A 31 27.14 -36.74 9.90
CA LYS A 31 26.07 -35.74 10.01
C LYS A 31 26.55 -34.43 9.42
N ILE A 32 25.79 -33.89 8.47
CA ILE A 32 26.17 -32.67 7.74
C ILE A 32 25.28 -31.51 8.16
N GLY A 33 25.88 -30.48 8.76
CA GLY A 33 25.25 -29.21 9.05
C GLY A 33 25.44 -28.20 7.92
N LEU A 34 24.46 -27.32 7.72
CA LEU A 34 24.51 -26.18 6.80
C LEU A 34 24.31 -24.87 7.56
N VAL A 35 25.26 -23.93 7.46
CA VAL A 35 25.13 -22.56 8.01
C VAL A 35 24.98 -21.56 6.88
N LEU A 36 23.97 -20.70 6.95
CA LEU A 36 23.72 -19.62 5.98
C LEU A 36 23.74 -18.27 6.69
N SER A 37 24.68 -17.39 6.33
CA SER A 37 24.78 -16.05 6.92
C SER A 37 23.71 -15.07 6.45
N GLY A 38 23.55 -13.97 7.19
CA GLY A 38 22.80 -12.80 6.72
C GLY A 38 23.59 -11.92 5.75
N GLY A 39 22.88 -11.21 4.88
CA GLY A 39 23.46 -10.30 3.88
C GLY A 39 22.45 -9.53 3.02
N GLY A 40 21.18 -9.42 3.45
CA GLY A 40 20.11 -8.83 2.65
C GLY A 40 20.00 -9.49 1.27
N ALA A 41 19.95 -8.67 0.20
CA ALA A 41 19.93 -9.15 -1.19
C ALA A 41 21.08 -10.09 -1.54
N LYS A 42 22.27 -9.94 -0.92
CA LYS A 42 23.42 -10.83 -1.17
C LYS A 42 23.15 -12.29 -0.78
N GLY A 43 22.26 -12.52 0.19
CA GLY A 43 21.85 -13.85 0.60
C GLY A 43 21.10 -14.65 -0.47
N LEU A 44 20.73 -14.04 -1.60
CA LEU A 44 20.27 -14.80 -2.77
C LEU A 44 21.35 -15.75 -3.31
N ALA A 45 22.64 -15.51 -3.03
CA ALA A 45 23.72 -16.42 -3.40
C ALA A 45 23.59 -17.80 -2.72
N HIS A 46 22.96 -17.86 -1.54
CA HIS A 46 22.64 -19.13 -0.88
C HIS A 46 21.85 -20.07 -1.79
N ILE A 47 20.90 -19.53 -2.57
CA ILE A 47 20.09 -20.31 -3.52
C ILE A 47 20.98 -20.96 -4.58
N GLY A 48 21.97 -20.24 -5.10
CA GLY A 48 22.94 -20.76 -6.05
C GLY A 48 23.77 -21.92 -5.49
N THR A 49 24.24 -21.78 -4.25
CA THR A 49 24.95 -22.86 -3.55
C THR A 49 24.04 -24.07 -3.31
N LEU A 50 22.81 -23.85 -2.85
CA LEU A 50 21.82 -24.91 -2.62
C LEU A 50 21.49 -25.69 -3.91
N LYS A 51 21.44 -25.03 -5.06
CA LYS A 51 21.27 -25.71 -6.37
C LYS A 51 22.40 -26.70 -6.64
N VAL A 52 23.64 -26.36 -6.29
CA VAL A 52 24.79 -27.25 -6.45
C VAL A 52 24.73 -28.40 -5.45
N ILE A 53 24.47 -28.12 -4.17
CA ILE A 53 24.30 -29.14 -3.10
C ILE A 53 23.21 -30.16 -3.49
N ASP A 54 22.04 -29.68 -3.94
CA ASP A 54 20.94 -30.54 -4.38
C ASP A 54 21.31 -31.37 -5.61
N SER A 55 22.05 -30.79 -6.57
CA SER A 55 22.47 -31.50 -7.78
C SER A 55 23.45 -32.65 -7.52
N LEU A 56 24.17 -32.58 -6.41
CA LEU A 56 25.11 -33.61 -5.96
C LEU A 56 24.45 -34.67 -5.08
N GLY A 57 23.19 -34.47 -4.65
CA GLY A 57 22.51 -35.38 -3.74
C GLY A 57 23.14 -35.43 -2.35
N ILE A 58 23.65 -34.30 -1.84
CA ILE A 58 24.18 -34.21 -0.47
C ILE A 58 23.01 -34.13 0.51
N LYS A 59 23.01 -34.99 1.53
CA LYS A 59 22.00 -34.96 2.59
C LYS A 59 22.40 -33.97 3.67
N ILE A 60 21.66 -32.88 3.81
CA ILE A 60 21.81 -31.95 4.93
C ILE A 60 20.97 -32.48 6.11
N ASP A 61 21.58 -32.62 7.29
CA ASP A 61 20.96 -33.13 8.50
C ASP A 61 20.50 -32.03 9.47
N TYR A 62 21.03 -30.81 9.32
CA TYR A 62 20.60 -29.65 10.10
C TYR A 62 20.90 -28.35 9.35
N VAL A 63 20.01 -27.36 9.40
CA VAL A 63 20.20 -26.03 8.82
C VAL A 63 20.18 -24.95 9.92
N ALA A 64 21.11 -24.02 9.85
CA ALA A 64 21.13 -22.82 10.68
C ALA A 64 21.19 -21.59 9.79
N GLY A 65 20.46 -20.53 10.14
CA GLY A 65 20.44 -19.31 9.33
C GLY A 65 20.27 -18.03 10.12
N THR A 66 20.79 -16.93 9.58
CA THR A 66 20.55 -15.57 10.09
C THR A 66 20.05 -14.67 8.97
N SER A 67 19.04 -13.81 9.23
CA SER A 67 18.51 -12.84 8.26
C SER A 67 18.06 -13.49 6.94
N MET A 68 18.60 -13.06 5.79
CA MET A 68 18.34 -13.72 4.51
C MET A 68 18.74 -15.21 4.52
N GLY A 69 19.78 -15.59 5.26
CA GLY A 69 20.13 -16.99 5.51
C GLY A 69 19.06 -17.75 6.29
N ALA A 70 18.36 -17.10 7.22
CA ALA A 70 17.19 -17.68 7.91
C ALA A 70 16.01 -17.86 6.95
N ILE A 71 15.73 -16.86 6.09
CA ILE A 71 14.65 -16.92 5.08
C ILE A 71 14.89 -18.06 4.08
N VAL A 72 16.07 -18.09 3.45
CA VAL A 72 16.43 -19.13 2.49
C VAL A 72 16.54 -20.50 3.19
N GLY A 73 17.15 -20.52 4.37
CA GLY A 73 17.35 -21.71 5.19
C GLY A 73 16.06 -22.35 5.66
N SER A 74 15.09 -21.57 6.14
CA SER A 74 13.79 -22.08 6.60
C SER A 74 13.00 -22.68 5.45
N LEU A 75 13.00 -22.03 4.27
CA LEU A 75 12.35 -22.57 3.09
C LEU A 75 13.03 -23.88 2.65
N TYR A 76 14.36 -23.90 2.58
CA TYR A 76 15.11 -25.11 2.23
C TYR A 76 14.86 -26.26 3.22
N ALA A 77 14.86 -25.97 4.52
CA ALA A 77 14.59 -26.92 5.60
C ALA A 77 13.14 -27.43 5.59
N SER A 78 12.18 -26.59 5.18
CA SER A 78 10.77 -26.97 4.98
C SER A 78 10.53 -27.84 3.74
N GLY A 79 11.57 -28.10 2.92
CA GLY A 79 11.54 -29.03 1.80
C GLY A 79 11.79 -28.43 0.42
N TYR A 80 11.87 -27.10 0.27
CA TYR A 80 12.11 -26.47 -1.04
C TYR A 80 13.50 -26.79 -1.56
N THR A 81 13.60 -27.18 -2.84
CA THR A 81 14.90 -27.33 -3.54
C THR A 81 15.46 -25.99 -3.96
N GLY A 82 16.78 -25.88 -4.14
CA GLY A 82 17.43 -24.68 -4.65
C GLY A 82 16.85 -24.21 -5.99
N LYS A 83 16.41 -25.13 -6.86
CA LYS A 83 15.73 -24.78 -8.12
C LYS A 83 14.35 -24.16 -7.93
N GLN A 84 13.58 -24.66 -6.95
CA GLN A 84 12.28 -24.09 -6.63
C GLN A 84 12.44 -22.71 -5.99
N LEU A 85 13.42 -22.54 -5.09
CA LEU A 85 13.75 -21.24 -4.50
C LEU A 85 14.13 -20.23 -5.59
N ASP A 86 14.97 -20.62 -6.55
CA ASP A 86 15.32 -19.78 -7.70
C ASP A 86 14.06 -19.33 -8.48
N SER A 87 13.13 -20.25 -8.76
CA SER A 87 11.89 -19.91 -9.46
C SER A 87 10.95 -19.01 -8.64
N VAL A 88 10.86 -19.19 -7.33
CA VAL A 88 10.06 -18.35 -6.43
C VAL A 88 10.64 -16.93 -6.35
N PHE A 89 11.96 -16.81 -6.18
CA PHE A 89 12.61 -15.51 -6.00
C PHE A 89 12.71 -14.68 -7.29
N GLN A 90 12.63 -15.31 -8.46
CA GLN A 90 12.55 -14.60 -9.74
C GLN A 90 11.20 -13.95 -10.03
N THR A 91 10.13 -14.32 -9.30
CA THR A 91 8.77 -13.78 -9.52
C THR A 91 8.33 -12.78 -8.45
N ILE A 92 9.15 -12.58 -7.42
CA ILE A 92 8.90 -11.61 -6.35
C ILE A 92 9.31 -10.22 -6.82
N ASP A 93 8.41 -9.26 -6.66
CA ASP A 93 8.75 -7.83 -6.74
C ASP A 93 9.29 -7.38 -5.37
N PHE A 94 10.59 -7.15 -5.27
CA PHE A 94 11.21 -6.78 -4.00
C PHE A 94 10.95 -5.33 -3.61
N ASP A 95 10.65 -4.45 -4.57
CA ASP A 95 10.31 -3.06 -4.25
C ASP A 95 9.00 -3.03 -3.47
N ASP A 96 8.00 -3.81 -3.88
CA ASP A 96 6.72 -3.99 -3.16
C ASP A 96 6.89 -4.64 -1.79
N ILE A 97 7.77 -5.65 -1.69
CA ILE A 97 8.01 -6.35 -0.42
C ILE A 97 8.72 -5.45 0.61
N ILE A 98 9.61 -4.57 0.16
CA ILE A 98 10.39 -3.69 1.04
C ILE A 98 9.59 -2.43 1.41
N SER A 99 8.91 -1.80 0.46
CA SER A 99 8.18 -0.54 0.69
C SER A 99 6.97 -0.68 1.62
N ASP A 100 6.44 -1.90 1.79
CA ASP A 100 5.12 -2.13 2.40
C ASP A 100 4.01 -1.28 1.71
N ASP A 101 4.19 -0.97 0.42
CA ASP A 101 3.23 -0.18 -0.34
C ASP A 101 1.88 -0.89 -0.41
N ILE A 102 0.82 -0.14 -0.09
CA ILE A 102 -0.54 -0.67 0.00
C ILE A 102 -1.31 -0.22 -1.24
N PRO A 103 -1.87 -1.14 -2.04
CA PRO A 103 -2.67 -0.81 -3.20
C PRO A 103 -3.77 0.20 -2.87
N ARG A 104 -4.02 1.16 -3.76
CA ARG A 104 -5.07 2.18 -3.59
C ARG A 104 -6.44 1.57 -3.33
N GLU A 105 -6.74 0.43 -3.94
CA GLU A 105 -7.99 -0.31 -3.75
C GLU A 105 -8.22 -0.81 -2.32
N SER A 106 -7.15 -1.10 -1.56
CA SER A 106 -7.23 -1.54 -0.16
C SER A 106 -7.57 -0.40 0.80
N LYS A 107 -7.33 0.86 0.38
CA LYS A 107 -7.67 2.06 1.14
C LYS A 107 -9.16 2.35 1.05
N THR A 108 -9.75 2.78 2.16
CA THR A 108 -11.14 3.23 2.23
C THR A 108 -11.30 4.65 1.68
N TYR A 109 -12.55 5.10 1.52
CA TYR A 109 -12.84 6.47 1.05
C TYR A 109 -12.08 7.54 1.85
N PHE A 110 -12.14 7.48 3.18
CA PHE A 110 -11.44 8.43 4.05
C PHE A 110 -9.91 8.32 3.93
N GLU A 111 -9.37 7.10 3.88
CA GLU A 111 -7.92 6.88 3.76
C GLU A 111 -7.38 7.32 2.38
N ARG A 112 -8.18 7.20 1.31
CA ARG A 112 -7.83 7.74 -0.01
C ARG A 112 -7.87 9.26 0.00
N LYS A 113 -8.94 9.86 0.52
CA LYS A 113 -9.07 11.32 0.71
C LYS A 113 -7.86 11.87 1.47
N ASP A 114 -7.40 11.17 2.50
CA ASP A 114 -6.20 11.54 3.24
C ASP A 114 -4.92 11.41 2.39
N ASN A 115 -4.66 10.24 1.79
CA ASN A 115 -3.41 10.03 1.04
C ASN A 115 -3.30 10.89 -0.24
N GLU A 116 -4.42 11.34 -0.79
CA GLU A 116 -4.50 12.07 -2.06
C GLU A 116 -4.60 13.60 -1.86
N ARG A 117 -4.35 14.11 -0.65
CA ARG A 117 -4.39 15.54 -0.32
C ARG A 117 -3.13 16.11 0.32
N TYR A 118 -2.24 15.24 0.82
CA TYR A 118 -1.09 15.67 1.59
C TYR A 118 0.20 15.08 1.02
N GLY A 119 1.20 15.92 0.80
CA GLY A 119 2.53 15.49 0.33
C GLY A 119 3.43 15.03 1.47
N VAL A 120 3.18 15.50 2.68
CA VAL A 120 3.97 15.15 3.87
C VAL A 120 3.03 14.80 5.01
N THR A 121 3.23 13.64 5.65
CA THR A 121 2.50 13.22 6.86
C THR A 121 3.50 12.94 7.98
N LEU A 122 3.39 13.67 9.07
CA LEU A 122 4.29 13.60 10.22
C LEU A 122 3.52 13.18 11.47
N PRO A 123 3.83 12.01 12.06
CA PRO A 123 3.26 11.63 13.34
C PRO A 123 3.81 12.52 14.46
N PHE A 124 2.99 12.85 15.46
CA PHE A 124 3.47 13.57 16.63
C PHE A 124 2.81 13.09 17.94
N LYS A 125 3.58 13.22 19.02
CA LYS A 125 3.14 12.92 20.39
C LYS A 125 3.69 13.98 21.33
N ASP A 126 2.86 14.50 22.22
CA ASP A 126 3.24 15.55 23.18
C ASP A 126 3.91 16.76 22.51
N PHE A 127 3.35 17.18 21.36
CA PHE A 127 3.87 18.27 20.50
C PHE A 127 5.28 18.06 19.92
N LYS A 128 5.80 16.82 19.97
CA LYS A 128 7.05 16.44 19.33
C LYS A 128 6.77 15.60 18.09
N VAL A 129 7.28 16.06 16.96
CA VAL A 129 7.28 15.29 15.72
C VAL A 129 8.12 14.04 15.93
N GLN A 130 7.58 12.89 15.53
CA GLN A 130 8.28 11.61 15.53
C GLN A 130 8.74 11.30 14.11
N VAL A 131 9.96 10.79 14.00
CA VAL A 131 10.44 10.19 12.75
C VAL A 131 10.14 8.70 12.84
N PRO A 132 9.64 8.07 11.76
CA PRO A 132 9.45 6.62 11.73
C PRO A 132 10.74 5.88 12.10
N ASN A 133 10.62 4.82 12.91
CA ASN A 133 11.77 4.02 13.35
C ASN A 133 12.31 3.08 12.26
N SER A 134 11.52 2.84 11.20
CA SER A 134 11.86 2.01 10.06
C SER A 134 11.17 2.51 8.80
N LEU A 135 11.73 2.18 7.62
CA LEU A 135 11.11 2.44 6.33
C LEU A 135 9.85 1.58 6.11
N SER A 136 9.87 0.35 6.63
CA SER A 136 8.86 -0.68 6.43
C SER A 136 8.42 -1.29 7.77
N LYS A 137 7.17 -1.75 7.86
CA LYS A 137 6.68 -2.54 9.00
C LYS A 137 7.02 -4.03 8.85
N GLY A 138 7.58 -4.43 7.70
CA GLY A 138 7.95 -5.80 7.36
C GLY A 138 6.73 -6.72 7.28
N GLN A 139 5.57 -6.20 6.90
CA GLN A 139 4.35 -6.99 6.84
C GLN A 139 4.27 -7.80 5.55
N ASN A 140 4.69 -7.22 4.41
CA ASN A 140 4.68 -7.93 3.14
C ASN A 140 5.62 -9.15 3.16
N ILE A 141 6.77 -9.04 3.84
CA ILE A 141 7.67 -10.17 4.11
C ILE A 141 6.96 -11.24 4.94
N TYR A 142 6.33 -10.87 6.05
CA TYR A 142 5.60 -11.82 6.90
C TYR A 142 4.48 -12.53 6.12
N ASN A 143 3.72 -11.80 5.31
CA ASN A 143 2.65 -12.34 4.47
C ASN A 143 3.20 -13.35 3.45
N LEU A 144 4.32 -13.01 2.80
CA LEU A 144 4.99 -13.89 1.84
C LEU A 144 5.50 -15.17 2.51
N LEU A 145 6.19 -15.05 3.66
CA LEU A 145 6.69 -16.20 4.42
C LEU A 145 5.56 -17.10 4.89
N SER A 146 4.47 -16.52 5.39
CA SER A 146 3.28 -17.27 5.84
C SER A 146 2.65 -18.07 4.68
N ARG A 147 2.65 -17.51 3.47
CA ARG A 147 2.20 -18.22 2.26
C ARG A 147 3.15 -19.35 1.87
N LEU A 148 4.45 -19.06 1.78
CA LEU A 148 5.47 -20.03 1.32
C LEU A 148 5.69 -21.17 2.33
N LEU A 149 5.46 -20.95 3.61
CA LEU A 149 5.61 -21.96 4.67
C LEU A 149 4.27 -22.58 5.10
N SER A 150 3.18 -22.30 4.35
CA SER A 150 1.84 -22.76 4.70
C SER A 150 1.70 -24.28 4.76
N HIS A 151 2.52 -25.03 4.03
CA HIS A 151 2.52 -26.50 4.05
C HIS A 151 3.14 -27.10 5.32
N VAL A 152 3.88 -26.31 6.10
CA VAL A 152 4.46 -26.69 7.40
C VAL A 152 3.91 -25.84 8.55
N LYS A 153 2.76 -25.18 8.35
CA LYS A 153 2.17 -24.25 9.33
C LYS A 153 1.83 -24.88 10.69
N ASP A 154 1.62 -26.19 10.75
CA ASP A 154 1.30 -26.94 11.97
C ASP A 154 2.57 -27.46 12.68
N VAL A 155 3.77 -27.18 12.16
CA VAL A 155 5.06 -27.58 12.75
C VAL A 155 5.57 -26.47 13.67
N HIS A 156 5.44 -26.67 14.98
CA HIS A 156 5.87 -25.69 15.99
C HIS A 156 7.26 -25.95 16.57
N GLU A 157 7.75 -27.19 16.51
CA GLU A 157 9.13 -27.54 16.89
C GLU A 157 9.96 -27.64 15.61
N PHE A 158 10.93 -26.76 15.40
CA PHE A 158 11.63 -26.69 14.11
C PHE A 158 12.57 -27.89 13.89
N SER A 159 12.80 -28.70 14.92
CA SER A 159 13.44 -30.01 14.79
C SER A 159 12.59 -31.04 14.04
N GLU A 160 11.28 -30.82 13.90
CA GLU A 160 10.35 -31.73 13.21
C GLU A 160 10.13 -31.35 11.73
N LEU A 161 10.76 -30.27 11.26
CA LEU A 161 10.79 -29.94 9.84
C LEU A 161 11.51 -31.05 9.03
N PRO A 162 11.26 -31.15 7.71
CA PRO A 162 11.93 -32.12 6.85
C PRO A 162 13.47 -32.14 7.00
N ILE A 163 14.06 -30.99 7.31
CA ILE A 163 15.38 -30.88 7.90
C ILE A 163 15.27 -30.03 9.16
N PRO A 164 15.79 -30.49 10.32
CA PRO A 164 15.86 -29.68 11.53
C PRO A 164 16.48 -28.30 11.28
N PHE A 165 15.89 -27.27 11.85
CA PHE A 165 16.27 -25.88 11.61
C PHE A 165 16.29 -25.05 12.89
N PHE A 166 17.18 -24.07 12.95
CA PHE A 166 17.05 -22.91 13.85
C PHE A 166 17.52 -21.64 13.15
N CYS A 167 17.07 -20.49 13.63
CA CYS A 167 17.63 -19.20 13.24
C CYS A 167 18.01 -18.36 14.45
N VAL A 168 18.79 -17.30 14.22
CA VAL A 168 19.17 -16.36 15.27
C VAL A 168 18.50 -15.02 15.06
N ALA A 169 17.98 -14.45 16.13
CA ALA A 169 17.54 -13.06 16.21
C ALA A 169 18.27 -12.34 17.34
N THR A 170 18.27 -11.02 17.31
CA THR A 170 18.85 -10.20 18.38
C THR A 170 17.73 -9.62 19.23
N ASP A 171 17.79 -9.81 20.54
CA ASP A 171 16.94 -9.07 21.47
C ASP A 171 17.42 -7.61 21.53
N VAL A 172 16.57 -6.66 21.14
CA VAL A 172 16.97 -5.25 21.05
C VAL A 172 17.13 -4.58 22.41
N GLU A 173 16.51 -5.11 23.47
CA GLU A 173 16.58 -4.55 24.81
C GLU A 173 17.82 -5.03 25.56
N THR A 174 18.23 -6.30 25.36
CA THR A 174 19.39 -6.89 26.05
C THR A 174 20.66 -6.94 25.20
N GLY A 175 20.53 -6.96 23.88
CA GLY A 175 21.64 -7.15 22.94
C GLY A 175 22.16 -8.59 22.88
N GLU A 176 21.40 -9.56 23.38
CA GLU A 176 21.72 -10.99 23.36
C GLU A 176 21.30 -11.66 22.04
N ASP A 177 22.09 -12.66 21.60
CA ASP A 177 21.71 -13.57 20.53
C ASP A 177 20.70 -14.59 21.04
N ILE A 178 19.57 -14.70 20.36
CA ILE A 178 18.47 -15.59 20.73
C ILE A 178 18.25 -16.59 19.61
N ILE A 179 18.40 -17.87 19.96
CA ILE A 179 18.11 -18.99 19.08
C ILE A 179 16.59 -19.18 19.04
N LEU A 180 16.03 -19.11 17.83
CA LEU A 180 14.65 -19.40 17.53
C LEU A 180 14.58 -20.77 16.84
N ASP A 181 14.20 -21.78 17.61
CA ASP A 181 14.07 -23.19 17.21
C ASP A 181 12.65 -23.75 17.39
N ASN A 182 11.70 -22.91 17.82
CA ASN A 182 10.30 -23.27 18.01
C ASN A 182 9.36 -22.06 17.81
N GLY A 183 8.05 -22.31 17.80
CA GLY A 183 6.98 -21.33 17.65
C GLY A 183 6.34 -21.31 16.26
N TYR A 184 5.82 -20.15 15.84
CA TYR A 184 5.31 -20.00 14.48
C TYR A 184 6.44 -19.64 13.51
N LEU A 185 6.85 -20.60 12.66
CA LEU A 185 8.04 -20.49 11.81
C LEU A 185 8.11 -19.19 10.99
N PRO A 186 7.07 -18.72 10.28
CA PRO A 186 7.10 -17.44 9.57
C PRO A 186 7.43 -16.24 10.47
N ARG A 187 6.94 -16.23 11.73
CA ARG A 187 7.21 -15.14 12.67
C ARG A 187 8.66 -15.16 13.15
N ALA A 188 9.17 -16.33 13.50
CA ALA A 188 10.57 -16.48 13.92
C ALA A 188 11.56 -16.06 12.83
N VAL A 189 11.31 -16.50 11.59
CA VAL A 189 12.14 -16.15 10.43
C VAL A 189 12.04 -14.66 10.11
N ASN A 190 10.84 -14.07 10.19
CA ASN A 190 10.65 -12.63 10.01
C ASN A 190 11.40 -11.80 11.07
N ALA A 191 11.45 -12.28 12.32
CA ALA A 191 12.24 -11.64 13.38
C ALA A 191 13.74 -11.68 13.07
N SER A 192 14.27 -12.82 12.64
CA SER A 192 15.67 -12.98 12.24
C SER A 192 16.10 -12.06 11.09
N GLY A 193 15.16 -11.69 10.20
CA GLY A 193 15.38 -10.78 9.06
C GLY A 193 14.94 -9.33 9.26
N ALA A 194 14.55 -8.93 10.47
CA ALA A 194 14.08 -7.57 10.76
C ALA A 194 15.24 -6.55 10.85
N LEU A 195 15.86 -6.27 9.69
CA LEU A 195 17.03 -5.40 9.56
C LEU A 195 16.76 -3.98 10.12
N PRO A 196 17.55 -3.49 11.10
CA PRO A 196 17.35 -2.18 11.71
C PRO A 196 17.29 -1.04 10.69
N SER A 197 16.46 -0.04 10.96
CA SER A 197 16.15 1.11 10.07
C SER A 197 15.37 0.77 8.80
N LEU A 198 15.46 -0.46 8.29
CA LEU A 198 14.71 -0.91 7.13
C LEU A 198 13.36 -1.49 7.55
N PHE A 199 13.36 -2.46 8.46
CA PHE A 199 12.17 -3.16 8.96
C PHE A 199 11.93 -2.88 10.44
N ALA A 200 10.65 -2.81 10.81
CA ALA A 200 10.25 -2.69 12.20
C ALA A 200 10.64 -3.95 13.00
N PRO A 201 11.08 -3.79 14.27
CA PRO A 201 11.32 -4.93 15.15
C PRO A 201 10.07 -5.82 15.30
N VAL A 202 10.28 -7.12 15.51
CA VAL A 202 9.22 -8.13 15.63
C VAL A 202 9.08 -8.55 17.09
N GLU A 203 7.88 -8.42 17.63
CA GLU A 203 7.59 -8.83 19.01
C GLU A 203 7.18 -10.32 19.06
N ILE A 204 7.84 -11.08 19.93
CA ILE A 204 7.51 -12.49 20.25
C ILE A 204 7.58 -12.64 21.77
N GLU A 205 6.49 -13.10 22.40
CA GLU A 205 6.41 -13.33 23.86
C GLU A 205 6.88 -12.13 24.73
N ASN A 206 6.44 -10.91 24.38
CA ASN A 206 6.83 -9.64 25.02
C ASN A 206 8.32 -9.27 24.93
N ARG A 207 9.08 -9.92 24.04
CA ARG A 207 10.45 -9.55 23.71
C ARG A 207 10.48 -8.98 22.30
N LEU A 208 11.33 -7.97 22.11
CA LEU A 208 11.40 -7.24 20.85
C LEU A 208 12.67 -7.65 20.09
N PHE A 209 12.49 -8.28 18.93
CA PHE A 209 13.56 -8.86 18.14
C PHE A 209 13.87 -8.03 16.90
N ILE A 210 15.16 -7.92 16.59
CA ILE A 210 15.68 -7.40 15.33
C ILE A 210 16.57 -8.46 14.67
N ASP A 211 17.08 -8.13 13.49
CA ASP A 211 17.95 -8.99 12.70
C ASP A 211 19.07 -9.65 13.53
N GLY A 212 19.22 -10.97 13.36
CA GLY A 212 20.23 -11.74 14.09
C GLY A 212 21.67 -11.34 13.72
N GLY A 213 21.87 -10.72 12.55
CA GLY A 213 23.17 -10.31 12.06
C GLY A 213 23.83 -9.20 12.87
N VAL A 214 23.09 -8.60 13.82
CA VAL A 214 23.61 -7.66 14.82
C VAL A 214 24.43 -8.37 15.90
N THR A 215 24.07 -9.60 16.26
CA THR A 215 24.72 -10.37 17.33
C THR A 215 25.49 -11.58 16.80
N ASP A 216 24.85 -12.40 15.98
CA ASP A 216 25.44 -13.57 15.34
C ASP A 216 24.92 -13.75 13.91
N ASN A 217 25.71 -13.26 12.95
CA ASN A 217 25.39 -13.37 11.54
C ASN A 217 25.79 -14.70 10.89
N TYR A 218 26.50 -15.60 11.59
CA TYR A 218 26.93 -16.90 11.07
C TYR A 218 26.93 -17.94 12.21
N PRO A 219 25.78 -18.54 12.54
CA PRO A 219 25.59 -19.28 13.79
C PRO A 219 26.10 -20.73 13.74
N VAL A 220 27.41 -20.88 13.52
CA VAL A 220 28.07 -22.18 13.31
C VAL A 220 28.31 -22.95 14.62
N GLU A 221 28.51 -22.24 15.72
CA GLU A 221 28.90 -22.80 17.00
C GLU A 221 27.82 -23.73 17.55
N LYS A 222 26.55 -23.35 17.39
CA LYS A 222 25.41 -24.18 17.81
C LYS A 222 25.31 -25.45 16.98
N LEU A 223 25.57 -25.42 15.67
CA LEU A 223 25.60 -26.63 14.84
C LEU A 223 26.71 -27.60 15.29
N ARG A 224 27.89 -27.08 15.66
CA ARG A 224 28.95 -27.90 16.24
C ARG A 224 28.52 -28.51 17.58
N ALA A 225 27.89 -27.72 18.44
CA ALA A 225 27.36 -28.21 19.72
C ALA A 225 26.26 -29.27 19.56
N LEU A 226 25.50 -29.23 18.46
CA LEU A 226 24.49 -30.25 18.09
C LEU A 226 25.11 -31.54 17.51
N GLY A 227 26.44 -31.61 17.40
CA GLY A 227 27.16 -32.82 17.00
C GLY A 227 27.17 -33.06 15.49
N MET A 228 27.20 -31.99 14.68
CA MET A 228 27.45 -32.09 13.23
C MET A 228 28.93 -32.39 12.97
N ASP A 229 29.19 -33.52 12.30
CA ASP A 229 30.54 -33.98 11.98
C ASP A 229 31.18 -33.09 10.92
N ILE A 230 30.40 -32.73 9.89
CA ILE A 230 30.81 -31.85 8.80
C ILE A 230 29.90 -30.63 8.77
N ILE A 231 30.47 -29.43 8.64
CA ILE A 231 29.71 -28.20 8.40
C ILE A 231 30.10 -27.61 7.05
N ILE A 232 29.10 -27.48 6.18
CA ILE A 232 29.14 -26.62 5.01
C ILE A 232 28.60 -25.27 5.44
N GLY A 233 29.27 -24.18 5.09
CA GLY A 233 28.69 -22.87 5.33
C GLY A 233 28.97 -21.87 4.24
N VAL A 234 27.98 -21.00 4.07
CA VAL A 234 27.93 -20.01 3.01
C VAL A 234 27.98 -18.63 3.65
N ASP A 235 29.09 -17.94 3.41
CA ASP A 235 29.31 -16.59 3.90
C ASP A 235 28.95 -15.58 2.81
N VAL A 236 27.96 -14.73 3.06
CA VAL A 236 27.54 -13.63 2.19
C VAL A 236 27.68 -12.27 2.88
N GLN A 237 28.54 -12.20 3.89
CA GLN A 237 28.76 -11.02 4.69
C GLN A 237 29.43 -9.90 3.92
N ASP A 238 29.12 -8.68 4.31
CA ASP A 238 29.76 -7.51 3.74
C ASP A 238 31.15 -7.31 4.34
N GLY A 239 32.10 -6.93 3.50
CA GLY A 239 33.40 -6.43 3.95
C GLY A 239 33.29 -5.04 4.59
N LEU A 240 34.43 -4.48 5.01
CA LEU A 240 34.45 -3.10 5.46
C LEU A 240 34.35 -2.15 4.27
N LYS A 241 33.34 -1.28 4.27
CA LYS A 241 33.15 -0.23 3.28
C LYS A 241 34.33 0.76 3.28
N ASN A 242 34.73 1.19 2.10
CA ASN A 242 35.72 2.25 1.92
C ASN A 242 35.07 3.65 2.01
N ARG A 243 35.89 4.72 1.96
CA ARG A 243 35.42 6.11 2.08
C ARG A 243 34.35 6.47 1.04
N ASP A 244 34.47 5.96 -0.19
CA ASP A 244 33.58 6.31 -1.30
C ASP A 244 32.22 5.57 -1.21
N GLN A 245 32.15 4.53 -0.38
CA GLN A 245 30.95 3.75 -0.09
C GLN A 245 30.20 4.21 1.18
N LEU A 246 30.71 5.21 1.90
CA LEU A 246 30.12 5.74 3.14
C LEU A 246 29.39 7.07 2.87
N ASN A 247 28.30 7.01 2.11
CA ASN A 247 27.62 8.21 1.57
C ASN A 247 26.49 8.75 2.46
N GLY A 248 26.14 8.06 3.54
CA GLY A 248 25.10 8.51 4.47
C GLY A 248 25.16 7.90 5.86
N ALA A 249 24.28 8.36 6.76
CA ALA A 249 24.19 7.87 8.13
C ALA A 249 23.89 6.36 8.20
N PHE A 250 23.08 5.85 7.28
CA PHE A 250 22.77 4.42 7.19
C PHE A 250 24.01 3.57 6.89
N ASP A 251 24.87 4.00 5.95
CA ASP A 251 26.11 3.30 5.62
C ASP A 251 27.06 3.26 6.82
N ILE A 252 27.14 4.36 7.57
CA ILE A 252 27.95 4.47 8.78
C ILE A 252 27.43 3.52 9.88
N LEU A 253 26.11 3.51 10.12
CA LEU A 253 25.50 2.62 11.12
C LEU A 253 25.72 1.15 10.76
N THR A 254 25.55 0.79 9.48
CA THR A 254 25.79 -0.58 8.99
C THR A 254 27.26 -0.98 9.14
N GLN A 255 28.19 -0.08 8.79
CA GLN A 255 29.62 -0.30 8.96
C GLN A 255 30.00 -0.55 10.43
N ILE A 256 29.41 0.20 11.36
CA ILE A 256 29.64 0.03 12.81
C ILE A 256 29.19 -1.36 13.25
N ASN A 257 28.04 -1.83 12.76
CA ASN A 257 27.54 -3.17 13.05
C ASN A 257 28.49 -4.26 12.51
N ASN A 258 28.98 -4.10 11.29
CA ASN A 258 29.82 -5.09 10.61
C ASN A 258 31.18 -5.33 11.30
N TYR A 259 31.70 -4.39 12.10
CA TYR A 259 32.99 -4.58 12.79
C TYR A 259 33.02 -5.83 13.68
N ARG A 260 31.96 -6.04 14.46
CA ARG A 260 31.85 -7.20 15.36
C ARG A 260 31.76 -8.48 14.55
N THR A 261 30.90 -8.48 13.55
CA THR A 261 30.60 -9.60 12.66
C THR A 261 31.84 -10.10 11.93
N ILE A 262 32.59 -9.19 11.28
CA ILE A 262 33.84 -9.53 10.58
C ILE A 262 34.91 -10.07 11.54
N ASN A 263 34.98 -9.51 12.76
CA ASN A 263 35.95 -9.99 13.74
C ASN A 263 35.61 -11.38 14.28
N ALA A 264 34.32 -11.68 14.50
CA ALA A 264 33.85 -13.00 14.91
C ALA A 264 34.11 -14.06 13.83
N MET A 265 34.01 -13.69 12.55
CA MET A 265 34.24 -14.64 11.44
C MET A 265 35.65 -15.25 11.42
N LYS A 266 36.67 -14.53 11.91
CA LYS A 266 38.04 -15.08 12.00
C LYS A 266 38.11 -16.37 12.80
N GLU A 267 37.27 -16.50 13.83
CA GLU A 267 37.16 -17.71 14.63
C GLU A 267 36.17 -18.70 14.00
N LYS A 268 35.01 -18.23 13.54
CA LYS A 268 33.92 -19.06 12.98
C LYS A 268 34.30 -19.85 11.73
N VAL A 269 35.20 -19.32 10.91
CA VAL A 269 35.76 -20.06 9.75
C VAL A 269 36.47 -21.34 10.20
N SER A 270 37.14 -21.36 11.36
CA SER A 270 37.81 -22.57 11.88
C SER A 270 36.82 -23.67 12.30
N PHE A 271 35.57 -23.31 12.56
CA PHE A 271 34.48 -24.24 12.83
C PHE A 271 33.76 -24.71 11.56
N THR A 272 34.17 -24.30 10.36
CA THR A 272 33.55 -24.67 9.08
C THR A 272 34.48 -25.57 8.26
N ASP A 273 34.02 -26.75 7.84
CA ASP A 273 34.86 -27.68 7.05
C ASP A 273 34.88 -27.33 5.57
N ILE A 274 33.72 -26.96 5.02
CA ILE A 274 33.57 -26.50 3.65
C ILE A 274 33.03 -25.07 3.68
N TYR A 275 33.95 -24.12 3.63
CA TYR A 275 33.64 -22.70 3.59
C TYR A 275 33.46 -22.23 2.14
N ILE A 276 32.25 -21.78 1.82
CA ILE A 276 31.83 -21.24 0.52
C ILE A 276 31.65 -19.73 0.68
N ASP A 277 32.36 -18.98 -0.16
CA ASP A 277 32.49 -17.52 -0.09
C ASP A 277 32.21 -16.95 -1.49
N PRO A 278 30.95 -16.62 -1.82
CA PRO A 278 30.58 -16.04 -3.10
C PRO A 278 31.11 -14.62 -3.26
N ASP A 279 31.47 -14.26 -4.49
CA ASP A 279 31.97 -12.92 -4.80
C ASP A 279 30.79 -11.94 -4.92
N ILE A 280 30.62 -11.09 -3.91
CA ILE A 280 29.44 -10.24 -3.72
C ILE A 280 29.78 -8.78 -3.35
N GLU A 281 31.03 -8.37 -3.61
CA GLU A 281 31.51 -7.01 -3.30
C GLU A 281 30.79 -5.93 -4.10
N ASP A 282 30.37 -6.26 -5.33
CA ASP A 282 29.68 -5.33 -6.25
C ASP A 282 28.21 -5.07 -5.90
N TYR A 283 27.66 -5.81 -4.93
CA TYR A 283 26.26 -5.73 -4.53
C TYR A 283 26.11 -5.05 -3.17
N THR A 284 24.91 -4.54 -2.87
CA THR A 284 24.55 -4.03 -1.54
C THR A 284 23.46 -4.91 -0.90
N VAL A 285 23.16 -4.67 0.37
CA VAL A 285 22.08 -5.38 1.08
C VAL A 285 20.68 -5.13 0.50
N ILE A 286 20.52 -4.14 -0.39
CA ILE A 286 19.25 -3.79 -1.06
C ILE A 286 19.26 -4.02 -2.58
N SER A 287 20.28 -4.66 -3.15
CA SER A 287 20.42 -4.92 -4.61
C SER A 287 19.55 -6.09 -5.11
N PHE A 288 18.27 -6.11 -4.75
CA PHE A 288 17.36 -7.22 -5.07
C PHE A 288 17.03 -7.34 -6.56
N ASP A 289 17.06 -6.22 -7.29
CA ASP A 289 16.93 -6.15 -8.75
C ASP A 289 18.01 -6.97 -9.48
N GLN A 290 19.16 -7.18 -8.85
CA GLN A 290 20.29 -7.94 -9.38
C GLN A 290 20.28 -9.42 -8.96
N GLY A 291 19.17 -9.93 -8.41
CA GLY A 291 19.09 -11.27 -7.82
C GLY A 291 19.58 -12.41 -8.72
N LYS A 292 19.33 -12.35 -10.04
CA LYS A 292 19.84 -13.37 -10.99
C LYS A 292 21.37 -13.46 -11.02
N ALA A 293 22.05 -12.32 -10.94
CA ALA A 293 23.50 -12.27 -10.92
C ALA A 293 24.04 -12.78 -9.58
N ILE A 294 23.42 -12.37 -8.46
CA ILE A 294 23.79 -12.81 -7.11
C ILE A 294 23.65 -14.34 -6.95
N ILE A 295 22.53 -14.93 -7.41
CA ILE A 295 22.34 -16.39 -7.41
C ILE A 295 23.46 -17.07 -8.19
N LYS A 296 23.90 -16.47 -9.31
CA LYS A 296 24.95 -17.05 -10.15
C LYS A 296 26.30 -17.09 -9.43
N GLU A 297 26.65 -16.06 -8.67
CA GLU A 297 27.89 -16.04 -7.88
C GLU A 297 27.89 -17.14 -6.81
N GLY A 298 26.74 -17.41 -6.21
CA GLY A 298 26.55 -18.54 -5.30
C GLY A 298 26.80 -19.91 -5.94
N GLU A 299 26.37 -20.11 -7.19
CA GLU A 299 26.68 -21.34 -7.95
C GLU A 299 28.18 -21.45 -8.21
N ILE A 300 28.79 -20.37 -8.69
CA ILE A 300 30.22 -20.31 -9.03
C ILE A 300 31.06 -20.65 -7.80
N ALA A 301 30.74 -20.08 -6.64
CA ALA A 301 31.44 -20.33 -5.38
C ALA A 301 31.34 -21.79 -4.94
N ALA A 302 30.16 -22.39 -5.04
CA ALA A 302 29.96 -23.81 -4.72
C ALA A 302 30.71 -24.73 -5.70
N PHE A 303 30.73 -24.41 -7.00
CA PHE A 303 31.52 -25.17 -7.99
C PHE A 303 33.03 -25.11 -7.71
N LYS A 304 33.56 -24.01 -7.16
CA LYS A 304 34.96 -23.94 -6.72
C LYS A 304 35.28 -24.94 -5.59
N LYS A 305 34.27 -25.44 -4.87
CA LYS A 305 34.39 -26.43 -3.78
C LYS A 305 33.91 -27.83 -4.17
N LEU A 306 33.70 -28.08 -5.46
CA LEU A 306 33.13 -29.33 -5.97
C LEU A 306 33.87 -30.58 -5.47
N ASP A 307 35.20 -30.56 -5.46
CA ASP A 307 36.03 -31.69 -5.01
C ASP A 307 35.84 -32.02 -3.52
N GLN A 308 35.52 -31.03 -2.70
CA GLN A 308 35.23 -31.23 -1.27
C GLN A 308 33.80 -31.73 -1.08
N LEU A 309 32.84 -31.12 -1.79
CA LEU A 309 31.42 -31.47 -1.75
C LEU A 309 31.16 -32.90 -2.24
N GLN A 310 31.84 -33.34 -3.30
CA GLN A 310 31.70 -34.71 -3.83
C GLN A 310 32.14 -35.79 -2.85
N LYS A 311 33.04 -35.48 -1.91
CA LYS A 311 33.48 -36.44 -0.87
C LYS A 311 32.40 -36.74 0.17
N LEU A 312 31.35 -35.94 0.23
CA LEU A 312 30.24 -36.09 1.18
C LEU A 312 29.11 -36.98 0.65
N ILE A 313 29.22 -37.47 -0.60
CA ILE A 313 28.17 -38.26 -1.24
C ILE A 313 28.33 -39.73 -0.83
N ASP A 314 27.30 -40.29 -0.22
CA ASP A 314 27.20 -41.72 0.08
C ASP A 314 26.36 -42.44 -0.98
N GLY A 315 26.94 -43.44 -1.67
CA GLY A 315 26.20 -44.32 -2.58
C GLY A 315 25.58 -43.61 -3.78
N GLU A 316 24.27 -43.80 -4.02
CA GLU A 316 23.54 -43.20 -5.14
C GLU A 316 23.15 -41.72 -4.93
N GLY A 317 23.52 -41.12 -3.79
CA GLY A 317 23.13 -39.77 -3.42
C GLY A 317 21.72 -39.69 -2.81
N TYR A 318 21.52 -38.68 -1.98
CA TYR A 318 20.23 -38.42 -1.34
C TYR A 318 19.24 -37.83 -2.34
N HIS A 319 18.10 -38.50 -2.46
CA HIS A 319 16.98 -38.04 -3.25
C HIS A 319 15.94 -37.43 -2.32
N ARG A 320 15.79 -36.10 -2.37
CA ARG A 320 14.80 -35.39 -1.57
C ARG A 320 13.39 -35.73 -2.07
N GLU A 321 12.48 -35.97 -1.13
CA GLU A 321 11.06 -36.11 -1.47
C GLU A 321 10.55 -34.82 -2.10
N LYS A 322 9.81 -34.95 -3.21
CA LYS A 322 9.21 -33.78 -3.85
C LYS A 322 8.13 -33.24 -2.92
N LEU A 323 8.23 -31.95 -2.59
CA LEU A 323 7.11 -31.24 -1.98
C LEU A 323 5.85 -31.51 -2.82
N PRO A 324 4.72 -31.90 -2.18
CA PRO A 324 3.45 -31.99 -2.85
C PRO A 324 3.18 -30.67 -3.58
N ALA A 325 2.69 -30.73 -4.81
CA ALA A 325 2.19 -29.52 -5.44
C ALA A 325 1.09 -28.94 -4.54
N VAL A 326 1.19 -27.66 -4.18
CA VAL A 326 0.08 -26.97 -3.52
C VAL A 326 -1.06 -26.94 -4.55
N THR A 327 -2.09 -27.75 -4.33
CA THR A 327 -3.17 -27.95 -5.31
C THR A 327 -4.35 -27.01 -5.11
N THR A 328 -4.38 -26.24 -4.02
CA THR A 328 -5.52 -25.41 -3.65
C THR A 328 -5.10 -24.01 -3.24
N ASP A 329 -5.52 -23.00 -4.01
CA ASP A 329 -5.30 -21.57 -3.74
C ASP A 329 -6.30 -20.99 -2.71
N SER A 330 -7.09 -21.85 -2.07
CA SER A 330 -8.09 -21.49 -1.08
C SER A 330 -8.06 -22.42 0.11
N ILE A 331 -8.63 -21.94 1.21
CA ILE A 331 -8.77 -22.67 2.46
C ILE A 331 -10.20 -22.51 3.00
N TYR A 332 -10.77 -23.58 3.54
CA TYR A 332 -12.05 -23.49 4.24
C TYR A 332 -11.82 -22.92 5.64
N LEU A 333 -12.20 -21.66 5.85
CA LEU A 333 -12.15 -21.00 7.15
C LEU A 333 -13.46 -21.23 7.90
N ALA A 334 -13.38 -21.92 9.04
CA ALA A 334 -14.52 -22.08 9.94
C ALA A 334 -14.79 -20.78 10.73
N GLN A 335 -13.72 -20.11 11.18
CA GLN A 335 -13.83 -18.93 12.03
C GLN A 335 -12.58 -18.03 11.95
N VAL A 336 -12.77 -16.73 12.20
CA VAL A 336 -11.70 -15.77 12.47
C VAL A 336 -11.71 -15.38 13.95
N TYR A 337 -10.57 -15.51 14.63
CA TYR A 337 -10.37 -14.96 15.97
C TYR A 337 -9.52 -13.71 15.90
N ILE A 338 -9.92 -12.68 16.64
CA ILE A 338 -9.17 -11.43 16.76
C ILE A 338 -8.79 -11.23 18.21
N ASN A 339 -7.51 -10.92 18.44
CA ASN A 339 -6.92 -10.57 19.73
C ASN A 339 -6.06 -9.29 19.62
N GLY A 340 -5.75 -8.64 20.75
CA GLY A 340 -4.93 -7.43 20.82
C GLY A 340 -5.63 -6.11 20.49
N ASN A 341 -6.94 -6.14 20.22
CA ASN A 341 -7.73 -4.94 19.95
C ASN A 341 -8.26 -4.31 21.26
N GLU A 342 -7.86 -3.07 21.53
CA GLU A 342 -8.21 -2.27 22.71
C GLU A 342 -9.13 -1.09 22.36
N ASN A 343 -8.71 -0.22 21.43
CA ASN A 343 -9.42 1.00 21.02
C ASN A 343 -10.17 0.82 19.69
N TYR A 344 -10.05 -0.34 19.05
CA TYR A 344 -10.80 -0.71 17.85
C TYR A 344 -11.69 -1.92 18.12
N SER A 345 -12.99 -1.77 17.82
CA SER A 345 -13.95 -2.87 18.02
C SER A 345 -13.71 -4.06 17.09
N ARG A 346 -14.11 -5.26 17.50
CA ARG A 346 -14.14 -6.45 16.61
C ARG A 346 -14.94 -6.21 15.33
N ALA A 347 -16.03 -5.45 15.42
CA ALA A 347 -16.84 -5.09 14.27
C ALA A 347 -16.06 -4.23 13.26
N TYR A 348 -15.25 -3.28 13.74
CA TYR A 348 -14.35 -2.50 12.90
C TYR A 348 -13.35 -3.40 12.17
N ILE A 349 -12.62 -4.25 12.91
CA ILE A 349 -11.59 -5.13 12.33
C ILE A 349 -12.22 -6.11 11.34
N ASN A 350 -13.31 -6.79 11.69
CA ASN A 350 -14.03 -7.68 10.76
C ASN A 350 -14.56 -6.94 9.53
N GLY A 351 -15.08 -5.71 9.73
CA GLY A 351 -15.59 -4.88 8.65
C GLY A 351 -14.50 -4.41 7.69
N ARG A 352 -13.26 -4.24 8.18
CA ARG A 352 -12.08 -3.92 7.37
C ARG A 352 -11.42 -5.14 6.74
N PHE A 353 -11.40 -6.26 7.45
CA PHE A 353 -10.79 -7.52 6.99
C PHE A 353 -11.57 -8.14 5.81
N LYS A 354 -12.88 -7.91 5.72
CA LYS A 354 -13.75 -8.27 4.57
C LYS A 354 -13.81 -9.76 4.22
N ILE A 355 -13.47 -10.64 5.15
CA ILE A 355 -13.66 -12.09 4.99
C ILE A 355 -14.91 -12.54 5.73
N GLU A 356 -15.73 -13.35 5.06
CA GLU A 356 -16.91 -13.98 5.63
C GLU A 356 -16.59 -15.41 6.06
N THR A 357 -17.02 -15.78 7.27
CA THR A 357 -16.87 -17.14 7.80
C THR A 357 -18.19 -17.65 8.35
N PRO A 358 -18.49 -18.96 8.20
CA PRO A 358 -17.64 -19.99 7.60
C PRO A 358 -17.67 -19.97 6.05
N GLY A 359 -16.57 -20.31 5.38
CA GLY A 359 -16.51 -20.32 3.91
C GLY A 359 -15.15 -20.69 3.32
N ASN A 360 -15.11 -20.97 2.02
CA ASN A 360 -13.84 -21.11 1.27
C ASN A 360 -13.31 -19.71 0.94
N VAL A 361 -12.08 -19.44 1.34
CA VAL A 361 -11.43 -18.13 1.22
C VAL A 361 -10.13 -18.31 0.46
N ALA A 362 -9.88 -17.48 -0.57
CA ALA A 362 -8.62 -17.53 -1.29
C ALA A 362 -7.50 -16.93 -0.42
N TYR A 363 -6.26 -17.41 -0.56
CA TYR A 363 -5.12 -16.81 0.14
C TYR A 363 -4.92 -15.33 -0.25
N THR A 364 -5.31 -14.95 -1.47
CA THR A 364 -5.34 -13.57 -1.92
C THR A 364 -6.31 -12.72 -1.11
N ASP A 365 -7.49 -13.24 -0.77
CA ASP A 365 -8.48 -12.51 0.04
C ASP A 365 -7.97 -12.28 1.46
N ILE A 366 -7.22 -13.23 2.03
CA ILE A 366 -6.55 -13.05 3.33
C ILE A 366 -5.53 -11.93 3.25
N ARG A 367 -4.65 -11.96 2.25
CA ARG A 367 -3.68 -10.88 2.00
C ARG A 367 -4.38 -9.53 1.84
N ASP A 368 -5.44 -9.46 1.04
CA ASP A 368 -6.16 -8.21 0.78
C ASP A 368 -6.88 -7.72 2.05
N GLY A 369 -7.39 -8.63 2.88
CA GLY A 369 -7.91 -8.35 4.21
C GLY A 369 -6.86 -7.75 5.15
N ILE A 370 -5.65 -8.30 5.17
CA ILE A 370 -4.51 -7.75 5.93
C ILE A 370 -4.13 -6.36 5.38
N ASN A 371 -4.03 -6.20 4.06
CA ASN A 371 -3.74 -4.92 3.41
C ASN A 371 -4.79 -3.86 3.78
N ASN A 372 -6.07 -4.21 3.80
CA ASN A 372 -7.15 -3.32 4.24
C ASN A 372 -6.96 -2.86 5.69
N LEU A 373 -6.51 -3.74 6.59
CA LEU A 373 -6.24 -3.38 7.98
C LEU A 373 -4.98 -2.52 8.10
N GLN A 374 -3.94 -2.79 7.33
CA GLN A 374 -2.72 -1.96 7.29
C GLN A 374 -3.00 -0.55 6.76
N ALA A 375 -3.86 -0.43 5.75
CA ALA A 375 -4.23 0.84 5.09
C ALA A 375 -4.77 1.87 6.09
N THR A 376 -5.40 1.38 7.16
CA THR A 376 -5.95 2.21 8.24
C THR A 376 -4.89 2.98 9.00
N ASN A 377 -3.64 2.52 9.01
CA ASN A 377 -2.57 2.99 9.89
C ASN A 377 -2.95 3.00 11.39
N ASN A 378 -3.93 2.17 11.78
CA ASN A 378 -4.39 2.03 13.16
C ASN A 378 -3.61 0.96 13.94
N PHE A 379 -2.89 0.10 13.21
CA PHE A 379 -2.11 -0.99 13.76
C PHE A 379 -0.63 -0.82 13.38
N SER A 380 0.25 -0.96 14.36
CA SER A 380 1.70 -1.00 14.15
C SER A 380 2.14 -2.37 13.61
N LYS A 381 1.46 -3.44 14.00
CA LYS A 381 1.70 -4.80 13.52
C LYS A 381 0.40 -5.60 13.42
N ILE A 382 0.32 -6.48 12.42
CA ILE A 382 -0.80 -7.41 12.24
C ILE A 382 -0.20 -8.80 12.02
N ASN A 383 -0.25 -9.61 13.06
CA ASN A 383 0.16 -11.00 13.01
C ASN A 383 -1.05 -11.87 12.68
N TYR A 384 -0.82 -12.95 11.93
CA TYR A 384 -1.85 -13.97 11.76
C TYR A 384 -1.27 -15.37 11.66
N GLU A 385 -2.06 -16.35 12.08
CA GLU A 385 -1.74 -17.78 12.06
C GLU A 385 -2.96 -18.57 11.57
N ILE A 386 -2.72 -19.65 10.82
CA ILE A 386 -3.77 -20.52 10.30
C ILE A 386 -3.66 -21.87 11.00
N ILE A 387 -4.65 -22.19 11.84
CA ILE A 387 -4.68 -23.40 12.66
C ILE A 387 -5.69 -24.37 12.06
N ASN A 388 -5.25 -25.57 11.67
CA ASN A 388 -6.16 -26.59 11.15
C ASN A 388 -7.00 -27.21 12.28
N THR A 389 -8.31 -27.34 12.08
CA THR A 389 -9.20 -28.11 12.97
C THR A 389 -10.05 -29.11 12.16
N PRO A 390 -10.66 -30.12 12.81
CA PRO A 390 -11.52 -31.09 12.13
C PRO A 390 -12.69 -30.44 11.36
N ASP A 391 -13.17 -29.28 11.81
CA ASP A 391 -14.34 -28.58 11.25
C ASP A 391 -13.95 -27.50 10.22
N GLY A 392 -12.65 -27.33 9.93
CA GLY A 392 -12.11 -26.28 9.08
C GLY A 392 -10.93 -25.54 9.71
N ALA A 393 -10.25 -24.69 8.94
CA ALA A 393 -9.16 -23.90 9.48
C ALA A 393 -9.69 -22.70 10.28
N ILE A 394 -8.98 -22.35 11.34
CA ILE A 394 -9.18 -21.14 12.12
C ILE A 394 -8.09 -20.15 11.73
N LEU A 395 -8.49 -18.91 11.43
CA LEU A 395 -7.54 -17.81 11.24
C LEU A 395 -7.48 -16.99 12.53
N GLU A 396 -6.36 -17.05 13.24
CA GLU A 396 -6.10 -16.20 14.39
C GLU A 396 -5.36 -14.94 13.95
N ILE A 397 -5.91 -13.77 14.23
CA ILE A 397 -5.34 -12.46 13.91
C ILE A 397 -5.03 -11.75 15.21
N GLY A 398 -3.75 -11.47 15.44
CA GLY A 398 -3.29 -10.61 16.52
C GLY A 398 -2.91 -9.23 16.00
N VAL A 399 -3.55 -8.19 16.53
CA VAL A 399 -3.24 -6.81 16.18
C VAL A 399 -2.49 -6.12 17.31
N ILE A 400 -1.51 -5.30 16.97
CA ILE A 400 -0.88 -4.36 17.90
C ILE A 400 -1.29 -2.97 17.47
N GLU A 401 -2.06 -2.27 18.31
CA GLU A 401 -2.53 -0.93 18.01
C GLU A 401 -1.39 0.08 18.02
N THR A 402 -1.44 1.04 17.10
CA THR A 402 -0.45 2.12 17.08
C THR A 402 -0.63 3.04 18.29
N THR A 403 0.49 3.46 18.89
CA THR A 403 0.47 4.52 19.92
C THR A 403 0.44 5.93 19.31
N VAL A 404 0.65 6.03 18.00
CA VAL A 404 0.61 7.28 17.24
C VAL A 404 -0.84 7.59 16.87
N ARG A 405 -1.41 8.61 17.50
CA ARG A 405 -2.81 9.03 17.27
C ARG A 405 -2.96 10.40 16.66
N ASN A 406 -1.88 11.18 16.55
CA ASN A 406 -1.91 12.53 16.01
C ASN A 406 -0.99 12.66 14.80
N TYR A 407 -1.46 13.37 13.78
CA TYR A 407 -0.75 13.60 12.54
C TYR A 407 -0.82 15.07 12.17
N LEU A 408 0.34 15.62 11.83
CA LEU A 408 0.48 16.90 11.14
C LEU A 408 0.70 16.57 9.66
N ARG A 409 -0.15 17.07 8.78
CA ARG A 409 -0.01 16.82 7.34
C ARG A 409 0.05 18.12 6.57
N LEU A 410 0.83 18.13 5.50
CA LEU A 410 1.12 19.32 4.72
C LEU A 410 0.86 19.05 3.25
N GLY A 411 0.28 20.03 2.56
CA GLY A 411 0.02 20.00 1.13
C GLY A 411 0.28 21.35 0.49
N VAL A 412 0.52 21.36 -0.81
CA VAL A 412 0.58 22.57 -1.63
C VAL A 412 -0.34 22.40 -2.82
N HIS A 413 -0.86 23.50 -3.32
CA HIS A 413 -1.80 23.53 -4.44
C HIS A 413 -1.67 24.83 -5.24
N TYR A 414 -1.87 24.75 -6.55
CA TYR A 414 -2.08 25.88 -7.44
C TYR A 414 -2.94 25.43 -8.62
N ASP A 415 -4.01 26.18 -8.90
CA ASP A 415 -4.76 26.17 -10.15
C ASP A 415 -5.25 27.59 -10.48
N GLU A 416 -5.91 27.79 -11.63
CA GLU A 416 -6.32 29.14 -12.07
C GLU A 416 -7.59 29.68 -11.42
N LEU A 417 -8.40 28.83 -10.77
CA LEU A 417 -9.62 29.18 -10.05
C LEU A 417 -9.31 29.43 -8.56
N LEU A 418 -8.80 28.42 -7.86
CA LEU A 418 -8.53 28.44 -6.42
C LEU A 418 -7.18 29.06 -6.06
N ARG A 419 -6.31 29.27 -7.05
CA ARG A 419 -5.00 29.94 -6.93
C ARG A 419 -4.05 29.24 -5.96
N SER A 420 -2.98 29.92 -5.56
CA SER A 420 -1.93 29.33 -4.74
C SER A 420 -2.42 29.08 -3.32
N ALA A 421 -2.12 27.90 -2.79
CA ALA A 421 -2.46 27.53 -1.42
C ALA A 421 -1.46 26.55 -0.79
N ALA A 422 -1.25 26.71 0.51
CA ALA A 422 -0.59 25.75 1.38
C ALA A 422 -1.62 25.23 2.39
N LEU A 423 -1.66 23.92 2.57
CA LEU A 423 -2.54 23.24 3.51
C LEU A 423 -1.74 22.79 4.72
N VAL A 424 -2.30 23.05 5.90
CA VAL A 424 -1.89 22.47 7.18
C VAL A 424 -3.06 21.68 7.74
N ASN A 425 -2.89 20.37 7.89
CA ASN A 425 -3.87 19.48 8.48
C ASN A 425 -3.43 19.04 9.87
N LEU A 426 -4.39 19.05 10.80
CA LEU A 426 -4.28 18.39 12.10
C LEU A 426 -5.31 17.27 12.19
N THR A 427 -4.82 16.04 12.23
CA THR A 427 -5.66 14.85 12.40
C THR A 427 -5.39 14.20 13.75
N ARG A 428 -6.45 13.79 14.44
CA ARG A 428 -6.40 12.97 15.65
C ARG A 428 -7.39 11.83 15.60
N LYS A 429 -6.93 10.63 15.93
CA LYS A 429 -7.73 9.40 16.04
C LYS A 429 -8.07 9.07 17.50
N ASN A 430 -9.20 8.41 17.74
CA ASN A 430 -9.66 7.96 19.06
C ASN A 430 -9.71 9.12 20.08
N VAL A 431 -10.57 10.10 19.80
CA VAL A 431 -10.78 11.33 20.58
C VAL A 431 -11.92 11.18 21.58
N LEU A 432 -13.13 10.87 21.10
CA LEU A 432 -14.35 10.77 21.91
C LEU A 432 -14.86 9.33 22.01
N PHE A 433 -14.78 8.56 20.93
CA PHE A 433 -15.24 7.17 20.85
C PHE A 433 -14.22 6.26 20.16
N ASP A 434 -14.43 4.96 20.27
CA ASP A 434 -13.65 3.97 19.52
C ASP A 434 -13.82 4.17 18.01
N SER A 435 -12.71 4.03 17.28
CA SER A 435 -12.65 4.19 15.82
C SER A 435 -13.06 5.57 15.28
N ASP A 436 -13.10 6.62 16.10
CA ASP A 436 -13.37 7.98 15.62
C ASP A 436 -12.11 8.70 15.12
N VAL A 437 -12.33 9.68 14.25
CA VAL A 437 -11.30 10.52 13.65
C VAL A 437 -11.80 11.96 13.59
N VAL A 438 -10.93 12.88 13.97
CA VAL A 438 -11.10 14.32 13.80
C VAL A 438 -9.99 14.82 12.90
N SER A 439 -10.34 15.51 11.83
CA SER A 439 -9.40 16.07 10.85
C SER A 439 -9.79 17.52 10.55
N ALA A 440 -8.82 18.42 10.60
CA ALA A 440 -9.02 19.84 10.32
C ALA A 440 -7.95 20.33 9.33
N ASP A 441 -8.38 20.70 8.12
CA ASP A 441 -7.58 21.34 7.10
C ASP A 441 -7.69 22.85 7.22
N ILE A 442 -6.55 23.53 7.39
CA ILE A 442 -6.44 24.98 7.28
C ILE A 442 -5.69 25.27 5.99
N ILE A 443 -6.35 25.92 5.04
CA ILE A 443 -5.83 26.16 3.69
C ILE A 443 -5.59 27.66 3.56
N LEU A 444 -4.31 28.05 3.49
CA LEU A 444 -3.86 29.43 3.48
C LEU A 444 -3.23 29.76 2.13
N GLY A 445 -3.53 30.92 1.57
CA GLY A 445 -3.05 31.34 0.26
C GLY A 445 -3.84 32.54 -0.23
N ASP A 446 -3.98 32.65 -1.55
CA ASP A 446 -4.77 33.72 -2.19
C ASP A 446 -6.24 33.68 -1.75
N ASN A 447 -6.76 32.45 -1.56
CA ASN A 447 -8.13 32.19 -1.15
C ASN A 447 -8.14 31.33 0.12
N VAL A 448 -8.48 31.92 1.27
CA VAL A 448 -8.52 31.17 2.54
C VAL A 448 -9.69 30.19 2.56
N ARG A 449 -9.43 28.92 2.86
CA ARG A 449 -10.42 27.85 2.93
C ARG A 449 -10.21 27.00 4.17
N TYR A 450 -11.22 26.22 4.55
CA TYR A 450 -11.02 25.18 5.54
C TYR A 450 -11.94 23.99 5.28
N ASN A 451 -11.50 22.81 5.72
CA ASN A 451 -12.32 21.61 5.83
C ASN A 451 -12.20 21.05 7.25
N PHE A 452 -13.31 20.62 7.81
CA PHE A 452 -13.37 19.94 9.08
C PHE A 452 -14.20 18.67 8.95
N ASP A 453 -13.62 17.55 9.34
CA ASP A 453 -14.26 16.23 9.33
C ASP A 453 -14.20 15.63 10.74
N TYR A 454 -15.35 15.21 11.26
CA TYR A 454 -15.46 14.33 12.41
C TYR A 454 -16.24 13.09 11.99
N TYR A 455 -15.69 11.88 12.15
CA TYR A 455 -16.41 10.67 11.79
C TYR A 455 -16.04 9.47 12.65
N ILE A 456 -16.98 8.55 12.83
CA ILE A 456 -16.76 7.24 13.45
C ILE A 456 -16.79 6.21 12.33
N ASP A 457 -15.63 5.66 12.01
CA ASP A 457 -15.51 4.67 10.95
C ASP A 457 -15.81 3.27 11.47
N LYS A 458 -16.79 2.59 10.87
CA LYS A 458 -17.17 1.21 11.22
C LYS A 458 -16.97 0.22 10.07
N GLY A 459 -16.16 0.56 9.07
CA GLY A 459 -15.88 -0.33 7.94
C GLY A 459 -17.12 -0.59 7.09
N LYS A 460 -17.55 -1.86 7.00
CA LYS A 460 -18.74 -2.25 6.24
C LYS A 460 -20.07 -1.88 6.94
N TYR A 461 -20.02 -1.51 8.21
CA TYR A 461 -21.19 -1.04 8.96
C TYR A 461 -21.37 0.47 8.78
N TRP A 462 -22.56 0.96 9.11
CA TRP A 462 -22.89 2.38 9.07
C TRP A 462 -21.93 3.20 9.93
N SER A 463 -21.14 4.02 9.26
CA SER A 463 -20.32 5.10 9.79
C SER A 463 -21.18 6.36 9.89
N ILE A 464 -20.89 7.21 10.87
CA ILE A 464 -21.59 8.48 11.09
C ILE A 464 -20.56 9.58 11.21
N GLY A 465 -20.85 10.74 10.65
CA GLY A 465 -19.95 11.88 10.75
C GLY A 465 -20.61 13.22 10.51
N PHE A 466 -19.78 14.23 10.68
CA PHE A 466 -20.06 15.63 10.46
C PHE A 466 -18.94 16.21 9.60
N HIS A 467 -19.32 16.91 8.56
CA HIS A 467 -18.42 17.60 7.64
C HIS A 467 -18.78 19.09 7.61
N SER A 468 -17.76 19.94 7.64
CA SER A 468 -17.90 21.38 7.52
C SER A 468 -16.83 21.90 6.57
N GLU A 469 -17.25 22.63 5.55
CA GLU A 469 -16.38 23.16 4.52
C GLU A 469 -16.69 24.64 4.27
N PHE A 470 -15.63 25.43 4.07
CA PHE A 470 -15.75 26.80 3.59
C PHE A 470 -14.83 27.00 2.39
N VAL A 471 -15.43 27.44 1.29
CA VAL A 471 -14.74 27.76 0.04
C VAL A 471 -15.06 29.20 -0.32
N GLN A 472 -14.02 29.94 -0.67
CA GLN A 472 -14.17 31.25 -1.31
C GLN A 472 -13.19 31.36 -2.47
N TYR A 473 -13.56 32.12 -3.48
CA TYR A 473 -12.65 32.57 -4.53
C TYR A 473 -13.20 33.81 -5.21
N GLU A 474 -12.31 34.58 -5.83
CA GLU A 474 -12.64 35.68 -6.72
C GLU A 474 -12.28 35.28 -8.15
N LYS A 475 -13.19 35.50 -9.10
CA LYS A 475 -12.97 35.21 -10.51
C LYS A 475 -13.48 36.34 -11.38
N GLN A 476 -12.62 36.83 -12.27
CA GLN A 476 -13.02 37.73 -13.34
C GLN A 476 -13.84 36.96 -14.38
N ILE A 477 -15.08 37.38 -14.61
CA ILE A 477 -16.03 36.75 -15.53
C ILE A 477 -16.40 37.75 -16.64
N SER A 478 -16.60 37.26 -17.86
CA SER A 478 -17.06 38.10 -18.97
C SER A 478 -18.45 38.68 -18.67
N ALA A 479 -18.63 39.98 -18.92
CA ALA A 479 -19.92 40.63 -18.78
C ALA A 479 -20.98 39.99 -19.69
N SER A 480 -20.59 39.63 -20.92
CA SER A 480 -21.48 38.96 -21.88
C SER A 480 -22.01 37.61 -21.38
N PHE A 481 -21.22 36.91 -20.56
CA PHE A 481 -21.65 35.65 -19.95
C PHE A 481 -22.62 35.92 -18.80
N LEU A 482 -22.34 36.91 -17.96
CA LEU A 482 -23.26 37.28 -16.87
C LEU A 482 -24.60 37.82 -17.40
N GLU A 483 -24.59 38.61 -18.47
CA GLU A 483 -25.79 39.05 -19.17
C GLU A 483 -26.66 37.87 -19.61
N GLN A 484 -26.04 36.81 -20.13
CA GLN A 484 -26.74 35.58 -20.55
C GLN A 484 -27.38 34.83 -19.36
N VAL A 485 -26.77 34.89 -18.18
CA VAL A 485 -27.17 34.08 -17.00
C VAL A 485 -28.06 34.86 -16.02
N THR A 486 -28.02 36.19 -16.04
CA THR A 486 -28.67 37.04 -15.02
C THR A 486 -29.67 38.05 -15.56
N ASP A 487 -29.86 38.16 -16.89
CA ASP A 487 -30.71 39.16 -17.56
C ASP A 487 -30.40 40.63 -17.18
N ILE A 488 -29.22 40.89 -16.60
CA ILE A 488 -28.75 42.23 -16.22
C ILE A 488 -27.88 42.75 -17.35
N ASP A 489 -28.16 43.97 -17.83
CA ASP A 489 -27.36 44.70 -18.82
C ASP A 489 -26.12 45.32 -18.16
N ILE A 490 -24.92 45.05 -18.70
CA ILE A 490 -23.64 45.34 -18.05
C ILE A 490 -22.72 46.13 -18.99
N ASP A 491 -22.55 47.43 -18.71
CA ASP A 491 -21.70 48.33 -19.52
C ASP A 491 -20.19 48.23 -19.15
N VAL A 492 -19.68 47.02 -18.97
CA VAL A 492 -18.24 46.73 -18.80
C VAL A 492 -17.88 45.46 -19.55
N ASN A 493 -16.59 45.21 -19.82
CA ASN A 493 -16.17 43.98 -20.51
C ASN A 493 -16.19 42.75 -19.59
N SER A 494 -15.94 42.94 -18.30
CA SER A 494 -15.75 41.89 -17.33
C SER A 494 -16.04 42.39 -15.92
N ILE A 495 -16.40 41.47 -15.03
CA ILE A 495 -16.72 41.75 -13.64
C ILE A 495 -15.96 40.77 -12.75
N ASP A 496 -15.45 41.27 -11.63
CA ASP A 496 -14.90 40.42 -10.58
C ASP A 496 -16.05 39.86 -9.72
N LEU A 497 -16.24 38.54 -9.77
CA LEU A 497 -17.25 37.82 -9.01
C LEU A 497 -16.62 37.18 -7.76
N ASP A 498 -17.15 37.55 -6.60
CA ASP A 498 -16.87 36.92 -5.32
C ASP A 498 -17.81 35.74 -5.09
N TYR A 499 -17.22 34.56 -4.93
CA TYR A 499 -17.90 33.32 -4.58
C TYR A 499 -17.62 32.95 -3.12
N ASN A 500 -18.66 32.67 -2.33
CA ASN A 500 -18.53 32.14 -0.97
C ASN A 500 -19.55 31.02 -0.74
N ASP A 501 -19.05 29.84 -0.35
CA ASP A 501 -19.85 28.67 0.02
C ASP A 501 -19.42 28.18 1.39
N TRP A 502 -20.38 28.10 2.30
CA TRP A 502 -20.21 27.46 3.59
C TRP A 502 -21.18 26.30 3.74
N THR A 503 -20.65 25.07 3.76
CA THR A 503 -21.42 23.83 3.76
C THR A 503 -21.24 23.08 5.08
N GLN A 504 -22.35 22.63 5.67
CA GLN A 504 -22.41 21.84 6.90
C GLN A 504 -23.20 20.57 6.61
N GLN A 505 -22.63 19.39 6.87
CA GLN A 505 -23.25 18.12 6.54
C GLN A 505 -23.21 17.16 7.73
N LEU A 506 -24.34 16.56 8.06
CA LEU A 506 -24.43 15.38 8.91
C LEU A 506 -24.69 14.18 8.02
N PHE A 507 -23.87 13.14 8.14
CA PHE A 507 -23.93 12.02 7.20
C PHE A 507 -23.88 10.66 7.88
N LEU A 508 -24.52 9.70 7.21
CA LEU A 508 -24.41 8.27 7.43
C LEU A 508 -23.77 7.67 6.17
N GLN A 509 -22.74 6.86 6.35
CA GLN A 509 -22.02 6.23 5.24
C GLN A 509 -21.87 4.73 5.45
N THR A 510 -22.08 3.93 4.41
CA THR A 510 -21.86 2.49 4.44
C THR A 510 -21.30 1.99 3.12
N LYS A 511 -20.72 0.79 3.15
CA LYS A 511 -20.31 0.10 1.92
C LYS A 511 -21.41 -0.85 1.44
N ILE A 512 -21.70 -0.85 0.14
CA ILE A 512 -22.65 -1.74 -0.52
C ILE A 512 -21.88 -2.67 -1.47
N GLY A 513 -22.07 -3.97 -1.29
CA GLY A 513 -21.34 -4.99 -2.05
C GLY A 513 -19.82 -4.82 -1.93
N ASN A 514 -19.09 -5.17 -3.00
CA ASN A 514 -17.63 -5.21 -2.94
C ASN A 514 -16.91 -3.90 -3.29
N GLY A 515 -17.61 -2.79 -3.54
CA GLY A 515 -16.90 -1.54 -3.90
C GLY A 515 -17.66 -0.22 -3.82
N PHE A 516 -18.99 -0.20 -3.66
CA PHE A 516 -19.75 1.05 -3.63
C PHE A 516 -19.76 1.64 -2.22
N ASN A 517 -19.46 2.91 -2.09
CA ASN A 517 -19.70 3.69 -0.88
C ASN A 517 -21.01 4.47 -1.08
N LEU A 518 -21.97 4.24 -0.20
CA LEU A 518 -23.22 5.01 -0.13
C LEU A 518 -23.11 5.98 1.05
N THR A 519 -23.28 7.26 0.78
CA THR A 519 -23.42 8.32 1.78
C THR A 519 -24.82 8.92 1.66
N VAL A 520 -25.51 9.08 2.78
CA VAL A 520 -26.80 9.79 2.87
C VAL A 520 -26.71 10.79 4.01
N GLY A 521 -27.23 11.99 3.83
CA GLY A 521 -27.07 13.02 4.85
C GLY A 521 -28.04 14.19 4.74
N ALA A 522 -28.02 15.02 5.77
CA ALA A 522 -28.66 16.33 5.76
C ALA A 522 -27.57 17.39 5.60
N GLU A 523 -27.86 18.40 4.79
CA GLU A 523 -26.95 19.49 4.47
C GLU A 523 -27.61 20.83 4.79
N TYR A 524 -26.80 21.74 5.32
CA TYR A 524 -27.08 23.16 5.40
C TYR A 524 -25.97 23.92 4.68
N LYS A 525 -26.35 24.74 3.70
CA LYS A 525 -25.41 25.47 2.83
C LYS A 525 -25.75 26.95 2.82
N SER A 526 -24.78 27.80 3.14
CA SER A 526 -24.87 29.26 2.94
C SER A 526 -24.09 29.61 1.68
N LEU A 527 -24.79 29.98 0.61
CA LEU A 527 -24.20 30.36 -0.67
C LEU A 527 -24.34 31.87 -0.88
N ARG A 528 -23.25 32.50 -1.30
CA ARG A 528 -23.23 33.92 -1.58
C ARG A 528 -22.37 34.23 -2.81
N LEU A 529 -22.99 34.88 -3.79
CA LEU A 529 -22.39 35.33 -5.05
C LEU A 529 -22.64 36.83 -5.18
N PHE A 530 -21.59 37.65 -5.27
CA PHE A 530 -21.73 39.09 -5.43
C PHE A 530 -20.56 39.69 -6.20
N THR A 531 -20.70 40.94 -6.62
CA THR A 531 -19.60 41.73 -7.18
C THR A 531 -19.58 43.13 -6.60
N GLU A 532 -18.38 43.64 -6.32
CA GLU A 532 -18.16 45.04 -5.96
C GLU A 532 -17.95 45.94 -7.20
N THR A 533 -17.82 45.35 -8.40
CA THR A 533 -17.61 46.09 -9.66
C THR A 533 -18.86 46.87 -10.08
N LEU A 534 -20.05 46.32 -9.80
CA LEU A 534 -21.34 46.93 -10.09
C LEU A 534 -22.00 47.41 -8.79
N GLY A 535 -22.31 48.70 -8.70
CA GLY A 535 -23.06 49.28 -7.58
C GLY A 535 -24.53 49.48 -7.93
N THR A 536 -25.44 49.19 -7.00
CA THR A 536 -26.89 49.31 -7.22
C THR A 536 -27.46 50.68 -6.78
N ASN A 537 -26.78 51.41 -5.87
CA ASN A 537 -27.05 52.82 -5.54
C ASN A 537 -25.93 53.47 -4.68
N ALA A 538 -25.58 54.74 -4.94
CA ALA A 538 -24.47 55.45 -4.29
C ALA A 538 -24.57 55.66 -2.76
N ASN A 539 -25.71 55.39 -2.12
CA ASN A 539 -25.98 55.76 -0.72
C ASN A 539 -26.29 54.61 0.26
N THR A 540 -26.46 53.35 -0.17
CA THR A 540 -26.84 52.26 0.76
C THR A 540 -26.20 50.89 0.50
N ASP A 541 -25.97 50.47 -0.75
CA ASP A 541 -25.27 49.21 -1.06
C ASP A 541 -24.32 49.41 -2.26
N GLN A 542 -23.02 49.26 -2.01
CA GLN A 542 -21.96 49.47 -3.00
C GLN A 542 -21.69 48.25 -3.88
N ARG A 543 -22.52 47.21 -3.81
CA ARG A 543 -22.31 45.94 -4.52
C ARG A 543 -23.60 45.36 -5.09
N THR A 544 -23.47 44.58 -6.14
CA THR A 544 -24.55 43.77 -6.74
C THR A 544 -24.49 42.36 -6.16
N ILE A 545 -25.61 41.85 -5.65
CA ILE A 545 -25.71 40.51 -5.06
C ILE A 545 -26.53 39.64 -6.01
N PHE A 546 -25.91 38.59 -6.52
CA PHE A 546 -26.57 37.59 -7.38
C PHE A 546 -27.21 36.48 -6.54
N GLU A 547 -26.54 36.09 -5.45
CA GLU A 547 -27.02 35.07 -4.52
C GLU A 547 -26.64 35.43 -3.08
N ASN A 548 -27.55 35.20 -2.14
CA ASN A 548 -27.32 35.32 -0.71
C ASN A 548 -28.45 34.55 0.02
N SER A 549 -28.27 33.24 0.09
CA SER A 549 -29.29 32.30 0.53
C SER A 549 -28.69 31.22 1.42
N ASN A 550 -29.47 30.78 2.41
CA ASN A 550 -29.15 29.55 3.13
C ASN A 550 -30.13 28.45 2.71
N TYR A 551 -29.57 27.38 2.18
CA TYR A 551 -30.26 26.20 1.71
C TYR A 551 -30.21 25.10 2.75
N SER A 552 -31.31 24.34 2.87
CA SER A 552 -31.32 23.08 3.59
C SER A 552 -31.74 21.97 2.65
N SER A 553 -30.94 20.91 2.59
CA SER A 553 -31.12 19.80 1.66
C SER A 553 -30.91 18.46 2.35
N VAL A 554 -31.42 17.41 1.72
CA VAL A 554 -31.02 16.03 1.98
C VAL A 554 -30.25 15.57 0.76
N TYR A 555 -29.11 14.92 0.96
CA TYR A 555 -28.25 14.49 -0.14
C TYR A 555 -27.93 13.01 -0.06
N THR A 556 -27.59 12.45 -1.21
CA THR A 556 -27.11 11.08 -1.37
C THR A 556 -25.96 11.06 -2.36
N ASN A 557 -24.84 10.46 -1.97
CA ASN A 557 -23.72 10.19 -2.85
C ASN A 557 -23.48 8.68 -2.96
N VAL A 558 -23.23 8.21 -4.18
CA VAL A 558 -22.85 6.83 -4.48
C VAL A 558 -21.54 6.86 -5.24
N LEU A 559 -20.48 6.39 -4.59
CA LEU A 559 -19.13 6.37 -5.15
C LEU A 559 -18.61 4.94 -5.28
N TYR A 560 -18.26 4.55 -6.50
CA TYR A 560 -17.45 3.37 -6.80
C TYR A 560 -16.17 3.83 -7.45
N ASP A 561 -15.03 3.56 -6.84
CA ASP A 561 -13.74 4.01 -7.36
C ASP A 561 -12.73 2.86 -7.22
N THR A 562 -12.26 2.36 -8.35
CA THR A 562 -11.21 1.35 -8.44
C THR A 562 -10.06 1.82 -9.32
N TYR A 563 -9.93 3.13 -9.54
CA TYR A 563 -8.75 3.64 -10.23
C TYR A 563 -7.50 3.34 -9.41
N ASP A 564 -6.43 2.95 -10.11
CA ASP A 564 -5.11 2.72 -9.53
C ASP A 564 -4.43 4.02 -9.10
N ASN A 565 -4.61 5.09 -9.86
CA ASN A 565 -4.12 6.44 -9.57
C ASN A 565 -5.26 7.47 -9.75
N LEU A 566 -5.34 8.48 -8.86
CA LEU A 566 -6.38 9.51 -8.93
C LEU A 566 -6.17 10.48 -10.12
N PHE A 567 -4.92 10.85 -10.38
CA PHE A 567 -4.54 11.92 -11.33
C PHE A 567 -4.22 11.35 -12.72
N PHE A 568 -3.52 10.21 -12.77
CA PHE A 568 -3.11 9.53 -13.99
C PHE A 568 -3.62 8.07 -14.02
N PRO A 569 -4.95 7.84 -14.02
CA PRO A 569 -5.51 6.50 -13.94
C PRO A 569 -5.11 5.67 -15.18
N SER A 570 -4.47 4.52 -14.94
CA SER A 570 -4.07 3.59 -15.98
C SER A 570 -5.05 2.41 -16.09
N SER A 571 -5.77 2.12 -15.00
CA SER A 571 -6.72 1.01 -14.94
C SER A 571 -7.85 1.28 -13.95
N GLY A 572 -9.03 0.69 -14.20
CA GLY A 572 -10.13 0.68 -13.25
C GLY A 572 -11.36 1.47 -13.69
N TRP A 573 -12.31 1.64 -12.77
CA TRP A 573 -13.59 2.31 -13.00
C TRP A 573 -13.83 3.36 -11.92
N LYS A 574 -14.48 4.45 -12.30
CA LYS A 574 -15.03 5.45 -11.36
C LYS A 574 -16.48 5.72 -11.71
N ILE A 575 -17.37 5.55 -10.74
CA ILE A 575 -18.79 5.93 -10.84
C ILE A 575 -19.04 6.86 -9.66
N ASP A 576 -19.43 8.08 -9.94
CA ASP A 576 -19.75 9.09 -8.93
C ASP A 576 -21.15 9.65 -9.23
N GLY A 577 -22.12 9.26 -8.41
CA GLY A 577 -23.50 9.72 -8.48
C GLY A 577 -23.83 10.59 -7.28
N ASP A 578 -24.33 11.78 -7.51
CA ASP A 578 -24.63 12.79 -6.50
C ASP A 578 -26.05 13.31 -6.71
N LEU A 579 -26.85 13.31 -5.63
CA LEU A 579 -28.23 13.77 -5.64
C LEU A 579 -28.46 14.66 -4.42
N HIS A 580 -28.89 15.89 -4.65
CA HIS A 580 -29.30 16.83 -3.61
C HIS A 580 -30.77 17.16 -3.77
N ILE A 581 -31.54 17.09 -2.69
CA ILE A 581 -32.96 17.48 -2.66
C ILE A 581 -33.05 18.71 -1.75
N TYR A 582 -33.27 19.87 -2.36
CA TYR A 582 -33.38 21.14 -1.66
C TYR A 582 -34.81 21.32 -1.17
N LEU A 583 -34.97 21.43 0.15
CA LEU A 583 -36.27 21.46 0.83
C LEU A 583 -36.63 22.84 1.36
N TYR A 584 -35.62 23.69 1.56
CA TYR A 584 -35.82 25.00 2.14
C TYR A 584 -34.73 25.97 1.68
N ASN A 585 -35.12 27.23 1.50
CA ASN A 585 -34.21 28.37 1.32
C ASN A 585 -34.66 29.52 2.24
N SER A 586 -33.70 30.16 2.91
CA SER A 586 -33.84 31.50 3.48
C SER A 586 -33.04 32.51 2.65
N SER A 587 -33.65 33.01 1.58
CA SER A 587 -33.00 33.97 0.69
C SER A 587 -33.19 35.40 1.19
N LYS A 588 -32.20 36.24 0.94
CA LYS A 588 -32.32 37.70 1.08
C LYS A 588 -32.54 38.40 -0.27
N VAL A 589 -32.56 37.65 -1.37
CA VAL A 589 -32.60 38.15 -2.75
C VAL A 589 -33.91 37.75 -3.43
N ASP A 590 -34.33 36.48 -3.31
CA ASP A 590 -35.58 35.97 -3.89
C ASP A 590 -36.37 35.08 -2.92
N ASN A 591 -37.62 35.46 -2.62
CA ASN A 591 -38.49 34.74 -1.69
C ASN A 591 -39.31 33.61 -2.35
N ASN A 592 -39.18 33.37 -3.66
CA ASN A 592 -40.02 32.41 -4.41
C ASN A 592 -39.41 31.01 -4.51
N PHE A 593 -38.82 30.50 -3.43
CA PHE A 593 -38.23 29.16 -3.43
C PHE A 593 -39.27 28.07 -3.72
N GLN A 594 -38.93 27.16 -4.63
CA GLN A 594 -39.63 25.90 -4.87
C GLN A 594 -38.70 24.74 -4.55
N GLU A 595 -39.24 23.66 -3.99
CA GLU A 595 -38.47 22.44 -3.78
C GLU A 595 -38.00 21.89 -5.12
N PHE A 596 -36.72 21.58 -5.23
CA PHE A 596 -36.11 21.01 -6.42
C PHE A 596 -35.03 20.01 -6.03
N SER A 597 -34.66 19.15 -6.96
CA SER A 597 -33.51 18.25 -6.80
C SER A 597 -32.47 18.53 -7.87
N MET A 598 -31.21 18.33 -7.52
CA MET A 598 -30.09 18.37 -8.45
C MET A 598 -29.46 16.99 -8.51
N ALA A 599 -29.45 16.38 -9.69
CA ALA A 599 -28.89 15.05 -9.90
C ALA A 599 -27.71 15.12 -10.87
N GLN A 600 -26.63 14.43 -10.54
CA GLN A 600 -25.47 14.28 -11.41
C GLN A 600 -24.92 12.85 -11.32
N VAL A 601 -24.50 12.31 -12.46
CA VAL A 601 -23.79 11.03 -12.53
C VAL A 601 -22.62 11.15 -13.50
N SER A 602 -21.46 10.69 -13.06
CA SER A 602 -20.30 10.48 -13.93
C SER A 602 -19.85 9.02 -13.90
N VAL A 603 -19.42 8.52 -15.06
CA VAL A 603 -18.89 7.17 -15.22
C VAL A 603 -17.62 7.25 -16.06
N GLY A 604 -16.51 6.80 -15.47
CA GLY A 604 -15.20 6.76 -16.08
C GLY A 604 -14.61 5.35 -16.10
N HIS A 605 -13.84 5.03 -17.13
CA HIS A 605 -13.08 3.79 -17.25
C HIS A 605 -11.69 4.06 -17.83
N ALA A 606 -10.67 3.47 -17.22
CA ALA A 606 -9.29 3.53 -17.69
C ALA A 606 -8.75 2.13 -18.00
N ARG A 607 -7.93 2.02 -19.04
CA ARG A 607 -7.24 0.78 -19.40
C ARG A 607 -5.90 1.03 -20.09
N SER A 608 -4.86 0.36 -19.59
CA SER A 608 -3.52 0.40 -20.14
C SER A 608 -3.26 -0.70 -21.17
N PHE A 609 -2.37 -0.41 -22.13
CA PHE A 609 -1.87 -1.29 -23.16
C PHE A 609 -0.40 -0.95 -23.48
N GLY A 610 0.50 -1.52 -22.70
CA GLY A 610 1.92 -1.16 -22.72
C GLY A 610 2.14 0.17 -21.99
N LYS A 611 2.88 1.10 -22.61
CA LYS A 611 3.11 2.47 -22.09
C LYS A 611 1.95 3.44 -22.32
N TRP A 612 0.85 2.96 -22.89
CA TRP A 612 -0.31 3.77 -23.22
C TRP A 612 -1.45 3.46 -22.28
N SER A 613 -2.21 4.48 -21.90
CA SER A 613 -3.45 4.35 -21.13
C SER A 613 -4.54 5.14 -21.84
N LEU A 614 -5.71 4.52 -22.01
CA LEU A 614 -6.89 5.19 -22.54
C LEU A 614 -7.92 5.34 -21.41
N ARG A 615 -8.38 6.56 -21.18
CA ARG A 615 -9.49 6.89 -20.28
C ARG A 615 -10.66 7.44 -21.09
N GLY A 616 -11.86 6.99 -20.75
CA GLY A 616 -13.10 7.56 -21.23
C GLY A 616 -14.01 7.87 -20.05
N ASP A 617 -14.57 9.08 -20.02
CA ASP A 617 -15.53 9.54 -19.03
C ASP A 617 -16.81 10.02 -19.72
N VAL A 618 -17.95 9.78 -19.07
CA VAL A 618 -19.26 10.29 -19.46
C VAL A 618 -19.88 10.96 -18.24
N LEU A 619 -20.54 12.08 -18.47
CA LEU A 619 -21.19 12.91 -17.46
C LEU A 619 -22.63 13.21 -17.89
N PHE A 620 -23.54 13.13 -16.93
CA PHE A 620 -24.92 13.60 -17.03
C PHE A 620 -25.27 14.41 -15.79
N GLY A 621 -26.04 15.48 -15.97
CA GLY A 621 -26.56 16.27 -14.88
C GLY A 621 -27.85 16.98 -15.27
N LEU A 622 -28.79 17.07 -14.35
CA LEU A 622 -30.10 17.68 -14.57
C LEU A 622 -30.76 18.11 -13.25
N PRO A 623 -31.64 19.11 -13.28
CA PRO A 623 -32.54 19.41 -12.19
C PRO A 623 -33.80 18.52 -12.29
N ILE A 624 -34.46 18.30 -11.16
CA ILE A 624 -35.82 17.76 -11.09
C ILE A 624 -36.65 18.80 -10.34
N GLY A 625 -37.65 19.38 -11.02
CA GLY A 625 -38.34 20.58 -10.54
C GLY A 625 -37.73 21.85 -11.14
N ASN A 626 -38.06 23.00 -10.58
CA ASN A 626 -37.56 24.29 -11.06
C ASN A 626 -36.78 24.99 -9.93
N PRO A 627 -35.44 25.06 -10.02
CA PRO A 627 -34.60 25.74 -9.03
C PRO A 627 -34.94 27.23 -8.85
N GLY A 628 -35.52 27.87 -9.86
CA GLY A 628 -35.95 29.28 -9.83
C GLY A 628 -34.81 30.29 -9.94
N ASN A 629 -33.54 29.87 -9.85
CA ASN A 629 -32.36 30.69 -10.09
C ASN A 629 -31.23 29.86 -10.74
N SER A 630 -30.20 30.55 -11.22
CA SER A 630 -29.03 29.93 -11.87
C SER A 630 -27.92 29.53 -10.91
N SER A 631 -28.05 29.78 -9.60
CA SER A 631 -26.99 29.55 -8.60
C SER A 631 -26.51 28.08 -8.52
N PHE A 632 -27.34 27.13 -8.96
CA PHE A 632 -27.02 25.70 -9.03
C PHE A 632 -26.95 25.16 -10.45
N ASP A 633 -26.89 26.01 -11.47
CA ASP A 633 -26.64 25.56 -12.84
C ASP A 633 -25.28 24.88 -12.95
N PHE A 634 -25.09 24.10 -14.01
CA PHE A 634 -23.79 23.58 -14.34
C PHE A 634 -22.95 24.68 -14.98
N TYR A 635 -21.73 24.85 -14.48
CA TYR A 635 -20.76 25.81 -15.00
C TYR A 635 -19.54 25.08 -15.51
N LEU A 636 -19.22 25.22 -16.79
CA LEU A 636 -18.14 24.47 -17.42
C LEU A 636 -16.98 25.37 -17.85
N GLY A 637 -15.77 24.85 -17.69
CA GLY A 637 -14.53 25.47 -18.15
C GLY A 637 -13.36 25.22 -17.20
N GLY A 638 -12.16 25.45 -17.69
CA GLY A 638 -10.92 25.32 -16.94
C GLY A 638 -10.49 23.88 -16.68
N TYR A 639 -9.36 23.73 -15.97
CA TYR A 639 -8.79 22.45 -15.57
C TYR A 639 -7.99 22.56 -14.26
N GLY A 640 -7.86 21.47 -13.52
CA GLY A 640 -6.99 21.36 -12.35
C GLY A 640 -7.66 21.64 -11.00
N ALA A 641 -8.67 22.51 -10.97
CA ALA A 641 -9.42 22.78 -9.75
C ALA A 641 -10.26 21.59 -9.30
N ARG A 642 -10.40 21.42 -7.97
CA ARG A 642 -11.35 20.45 -7.42
C ARG A 642 -12.78 20.83 -7.78
N ARG A 643 -13.67 19.85 -7.82
CA ARG A 643 -15.11 20.10 -7.98
C ARG A 643 -15.64 20.93 -6.81
N ILE A 644 -16.35 22.01 -7.14
CA ILE A 644 -17.08 22.87 -6.21
C ILE A 644 -18.51 22.96 -6.75
N ASN A 645 -19.45 22.34 -6.04
CA ASN A 645 -20.84 22.20 -6.48
C ASN A 645 -20.94 21.66 -7.93
N ASN A 646 -21.51 22.45 -8.84
CA ASN A 646 -21.77 22.10 -10.24
C ASN A 646 -20.78 22.77 -11.21
N ILE A 647 -19.64 23.24 -10.71
CA ILE A 647 -18.52 23.74 -11.52
C ILE A 647 -17.67 22.55 -11.98
N LEU A 648 -17.55 22.36 -13.28
CA LEU A 648 -16.94 21.19 -13.91
C LEU A 648 -15.85 21.58 -14.90
N PRO A 649 -14.72 20.86 -14.93
CA PRO A 649 -13.64 21.16 -15.86
C PRO A 649 -14.06 20.88 -17.31
N PHE A 650 -13.68 21.78 -18.22
CA PHE A 650 -13.94 21.63 -19.64
C PHE A 650 -12.83 22.32 -20.46
N TYR A 651 -12.06 21.51 -21.21
CA TYR A 651 -11.01 21.97 -22.10
C TYR A 651 -11.54 22.95 -23.17
N GLY A 652 -10.70 23.92 -23.53
CA GLY A 652 -10.95 24.92 -24.57
C GLY A 652 -11.60 26.21 -24.09
N TYR A 653 -12.04 26.29 -22.83
CA TYR A 653 -12.78 27.40 -22.25
C TYR A 653 -12.24 27.72 -20.85
N ASP A 654 -12.12 29.00 -20.49
CA ASP A 654 -11.75 29.42 -19.13
C ASP A 654 -12.82 28.98 -18.09
N PHE A 655 -12.47 28.89 -16.82
CA PHE A 655 -13.39 28.58 -15.72
C PHE A 655 -14.66 29.44 -15.76
N VAL A 656 -15.82 28.82 -15.57
CA VAL A 656 -17.15 29.48 -15.52
C VAL A 656 -17.45 30.24 -16.82
N SER A 657 -17.30 29.57 -17.97
CA SER A 657 -17.54 30.16 -19.31
C SER A 657 -18.80 29.65 -20.01
N LEU A 658 -19.28 28.46 -19.65
CA LEU A 658 -20.49 27.85 -20.20
C LEU A 658 -21.47 27.58 -19.05
N SER A 659 -22.76 27.80 -19.28
CA SER A 659 -23.81 27.66 -18.26
C SER A 659 -25.04 26.94 -18.83
N GLY A 660 -25.74 26.23 -17.96
CA GLY A 660 -27.06 25.68 -18.22
C GLY A 660 -27.48 24.72 -17.12
N ASN A 661 -28.79 24.56 -16.92
CA ASN A 661 -29.30 23.70 -15.86
C ASN A 661 -29.13 22.20 -16.16
N THR A 662 -28.99 21.80 -17.43
CA THR A 662 -28.83 20.40 -17.85
C THR A 662 -27.54 20.23 -18.63
N VAL A 663 -26.78 19.16 -18.33
CA VAL A 663 -25.50 18.86 -18.98
C VAL A 663 -25.41 17.37 -19.36
N MET A 664 -24.87 17.11 -20.56
CA MET A 664 -24.47 15.79 -21.01
C MET A 664 -23.17 15.90 -21.79
N GLY A 665 -22.14 15.15 -21.41
CA GLY A 665 -20.87 15.20 -22.12
C GLY A 665 -20.01 13.97 -21.92
N GLY A 666 -18.88 13.96 -22.62
CA GLY A 666 -17.85 12.95 -22.48
C GLY A 666 -16.46 13.52 -22.67
N LEU A 667 -15.49 12.79 -22.12
CA LEU A 667 -14.07 13.08 -22.20
C LEU A 667 -13.35 11.79 -22.62
N ILE A 668 -12.38 11.91 -23.51
CA ILE A 668 -11.45 10.84 -23.86
C ILE A 668 -10.04 11.38 -23.66
N GLU A 669 -9.22 10.66 -22.91
CA GLU A 669 -7.80 10.97 -22.71
C GLU A 669 -6.94 9.78 -23.11
N LEU A 670 -5.90 10.06 -23.90
CA LEU A 670 -4.84 9.13 -24.23
C LEU A 670 -3.56 9.61 -23.54
N ASP A 671 -3.08 8.80 -22.61
CA ASP A 671 -1.87 9.05 -21.84
C ASP A 671 -0.74 8.12 -22.32
N TYR A 672 0.45 8.68 -22.50
CA TYR A 672 1.68 7.98 -22.85
C TYR A 672 2.75 8.21 -21.78
N GLU A 673 3.09 7.16 -21.04
CA GLU A 673 4.15 7.18 -20.04
C GLU A 673 5.52 7.02 -20.71
N ILE A 674 6.20 8.13 -20.99
CA ILE A 674 7.50 8.11 -21.70
C ILE A 674 8.58 7.45 -20.82
N PHE A 675 8.65 7.93 -19.57
CA PHE A 675 9.53 7.50 -18.50
C PHE A 675 8.68 7.30 -17.24
N LYS A 676 9.17 6.55 -16.27
CA LYS A 676 8.48 6.34 -14.98
C LYS A 676 7.98 7.68 -14.44
N ASN A 677 6.67 7.79 -14.16
CA ASN A 677 6.00 8.99 -13.60
C ASN A 677 5.90 10.22 -14.55
N ASN A 678 6.15 10.05 -15.86
CA ASN A 678 6.16 11.15 -16.84
C ASN A 678 5.17 10.89 -17.98
N HIS A 679 4.19 11.78 -18.13
CA HIS A 679 2.98 11.56 -18.93
C HIS A 679 2.86 12.59 -20.05
N ILE A 680 2.63 12.14 -21.29
CA ILE A 680 2.10 12.99 -22.37
C ILE A 680 0.64 12.65 -22.54
N ILE A 681 -0.23 13.64 -22.38
CA ILE A 681 -1.68 13.44 -22.37
C ILE A 681 -2.29 14.18 -23.56
N LEU A 682 -3.06 13.45 -24.36
CA LEU A 682 -3.91 14.00 -25.42
C LEU A 682 -5.35 13.84 -24.98
N SER A 683 -6.07 14.95 -24.86
CA SER A 683 -7.45 14.96 -24.36
C SER A 683 -8.40 15.56 -25.40
N THR A 684 -9.61 15.01 -25.47
CA THR A 684 -10.73 15.62 -26.19
C THR A 684 -12.00 15.45 -25.38
N ASN A 685 -12.79 16.52 -25.29
CA ASN A 685 -14.10 16.48 -24.65
C ASN A 685 -15.16 17.10 -25.56
N SER A 686 -16.39 16.65 -25.35
CA SER A 686 -17.56 17.20 -26.02
C SER A 686 -18.71 17.24 -25.03
N VAL A 687 -19.44 18.35 -25.03
CA VAL A 687 -20.57 18.54 -24.11
C VAL A 687 -21.72 19.26 -24.81
N LYS A 688 -22.92 18.89 -24.40
CA LYS A 688 -24.12 19.69 -24.56
C LYS A 688 -24.54 20.22 -23.21
N ILE A 689 -24.70 21.53 -23.15
CA ILE A 689 -25.17 22.22 -21.96
C ILE A 689 -26.20 23.25 -22.41
N ASP A 690 -27.38 23.16 -21.81
CA ASP A 690 -28.53 23.99 -22.14
C ASP A 690 -29.60 23.83 -21.06
N ASP A 691 -30.54 24.76 -21.00
CA ASP A 691 -31.67 24.68 -20.09
C ASP A 691 -32.71 23.70 -20.59
N TYR A 692 -33.11 22.78 -19.71
CA TYR A 692 -34.10 21.74 -19.96
C TYR A 692 -33.78 20.92 -21.22
N LEU A 693 -32.49 20.61 -21.44
CA LEU A 693 -31.99 19.93 -22.65
C LEU A 693 -32.79 18.66 -22.99
N PHE A 694 -33.12 17.84 -22.00
CA PHE A 694 -33.86 16.57 -22.20
C PHE A 694 -35.36 16.74 -22.49
N GLU A 695 -35.91 17.95 -22.35
CA GLU A 695 -37.28 18.27 -22.76
C GLU A 695 -37.35 18.69 -24.25
N LYS A 696 -36.21 19.07 -24.84
CA LYS A 696 -36.11 19.43 -26.25
C LYS A 696 -36.12 18.17 -27.12
N SER A 697 -36.65 18.23 -28.35
CA SER A 697 -36.75 17.07 -29.24
C SER A 697 -35.44 16.68 -29.93
N ASP A 698 -34.43 17.53 -29.86
CA ASP A 698 -33.18 17.50 -30.63
C ASP A 698 -31.93 17.36 -29.76
N TRP A 699 -32.06 16.89 -28.53
CA TRP A 699 -30.94 16.71 -27.61
C TRP A 699 -29.83 15.77 -28.13
N PHE A 700 -30.08 14.94 -29.15
CA PHE A 700 -29.06 14.17 -29.90
C PHE A 700 -28.46 14.87 -31.14
N SER A 701 -28.77 16.14 -31.40
CA SER A 701 -28.20 16.92 -32.51
C SER A 701 -26.66 16.97 -32.46
N THR A 702 -26.01 17.39 -33.53
CA THR A 702 -24.54 17.58 -33.55
C THR A 702 -24.10 18.91 -32.93
N ASP A 703 -25.04 19.76 -32.51
CA ASP A 703 -24.75 21.08 -31.94
C ASP A 703 -24.34 20.93 -30.48
N GLY A 704 -23.14 21.37 -30.14
CA GLY A 704 -22.54 21.27 -28.81
C GLY A 704 -21.17 21.94 -28.79
N PHE A 705 -20.52 21.93 -27.63
CA PHE A 705 -19.20 22.50 -27.44
C PHE A 705 -18.15 21.39 -27.46
N THR A 706 -16.98 21.68 -28.05
CA THR A 706 -15.86 20.75 -28.10
C THR A 706 -14.58 21.39 -27.60
N GLY A 707 -13.72 20.56 -27.02
CA GLY A 707 -12.41 20.98 -26.53
C GLY A 707 -11.37 19.92 -26.78
N TYR A 708 -10.14 20.39 -26.94
CA TYR A 708 -8.96 19.58 -27.16
C TYR A 708 -7.85 20.09 -26.24
N ALA A 709 -6.99 19.18 -25.77
CA ALA A 709 -5.81 19.55 -25.02
C ALA A 709 -4.63 18.62 -25.32
N ILE A 710 -3.43 19.20 -25.26
CA ILE A 710 -2.17 18.46 -25.16
C ILE A 710 -1.48 18.89 -23.89
N GLY A 711 -1.05 17.92 -23.10
CA GLY A 711 -0.48 18.16 -21.79
C GLY A 711 0.76 17.32 -21.50
N TYR A 712 1.55 17.82 -20.56
CA TYR A 712 2.59 17.07 -19.88
C TYR A 712 2.26 16.99 -18.39
N GLY A 713 2.30 15.79 -17.83
CA GLY A 713 2.07 15.50 -16.42
C GLY A 713 3.31 14.85 -15.79
N LEU A 714 3.59 15.21 -14.54
CA LEU A 714 4.68 14.65 -13.74
C LEU A 714 4.14 14.28 -12.35
N GLU A 715 4.32 13.04 -11.93
CA GLU A 715 4.03 12.65 -10.54
C GLU A 715 5.17 13.08 -9.61
N THR A 716 4.84 13.88 -8.59
CA THR A 716 5.80 14.32 -7.57
C THR A 716 5.31 13.99 -6.17
N PHE A 717 6.21 14.01 -5.19
CA PHE A 717 5.83 13.83 -3.78
C PHE A 717 4.93 14.94 -3.22
N LEU A 718 4.85 16.09 -3.90
CA LEU A 718 3.98 17.22 -3.52
C LEU A 718 2.63 17.18 -4.25
N GLY A 719 2.36 16.15 -5.04
CA GLY A 719 1.19 16.04 -5.91
C GLY A 719 1.57 16.12 -7.40
N PRO A 720 0.59 16.02 -8.31
CA PRO A 720 0.83 16.15 -9.75
C PRO A 720 1.32 17.56 -10.12
N LEU A 721 2.23 17.64 -11.08
CA LEU A 721 2.50 18.86 -11.84
C LEU A 721 1.99 18.64 -13.26
N GLU A 722 1.05 19.46 -13.71
CA GLU A 722 0.48 19.37 -15.05
C GLU A 722 0.54 20.71 -15.77
N LEU A 723 0.99 20.66 -17.03
CA LEU A 723 1.00 21.77 -17.95
C LEU A 723 0.19 21.36 -19.17
N LYS A 724 -0.94 22.03 -19.45
CA LYS A 724 -1.81 21.71 -20.58
C LYS A 724 -2.04 22.93 -21.45
N TYR A 725 -1.85 22.77 -22.75
CA TYR A 725 -2.38 23.71 -23.73
C TYR A 725 -3.69 23.18 -24.27
N SER A 726 -4.72 24.01 -24.24
CA SER A 726 -6.08 23.63 -24.59
C SER A 726 -6.66 24.59 -25.62
N PHE A 727 -7.50 24.08 -26.52
CA PHE A 727 -8.19 24.91 -27.51
C PHE A 727 -9.56 24.33 -27.84
N SER A 728 -10.46 25.19 -28.29
CA SER A 728 -11.78 24.83 -28.81
C SER A 728 -11.91 25.39 -30.24
N PRO A 729 -12.47 24.65 -31.21
CA PRO A 729 -12.77 25.16 -32.55
C PRO A 729 -13.82 26.28 -32.55
N GLU A 730 -14.68 26.33 -31.53
CA GLU A 730 -15.70 27.35 -31.35
C GLU A 730 -15.13 28.66 -30.75
N GLN A 731 -13.90 28.61 -30.23
CA GLN A 731 -13.18 29.76 -29.65
C GLN A 731 -12.04 30.23 -30.55
N SER A 732 -11.69 31.52 -30.45
CA SER A 732 -10.63 32.14 -31.27
C SER A 732 -9.23 32.07 -30.64
N LYS A 733 -9.13 31.68 -29.37
CA LYS A 733 -7.88 31.61 -28.60
C LYS A 733 -7.80 30.27 -27.86
N GLY A 734 -6.57 29.78 -27.70
CA GLY A 734 -6.28 28.65 -26.83
C GLY A 734 -5.88 29.13 -25.43
N GLU A 735 -6.06 28.25 -24.45
CA GLU A 735 -5.79 28.48 -23.03
C GLU A 735 -4.61 27.61 -22.57
N PHE A 736 -3.85 28.12 -21.60
CA PHE A 736 -2.77 27.37 -20.94
C PHE A 736 -3.16 27.13 -19.50
N TYR A 737 -3.25 25.87 -19.08
CA TYR A 737 -3.52 25.50 -17.70
C TYR A 737 -2.25 25.00 -17.01
N VAL A 738 -2.05 25.48 -15.79
CA VAL A 738 -1.01 25.01 -14.88
C VAL A 738 -1.69 24.50 -13.61
N ASN A 739 -1.46 23.23 -13.29
CA ASN A 739 -1.89 22.61 -12.04
C ASN A 739 -0.64 22.12 -11.30
N LEU A 740 -0.52 22.45 -10.02
CA LEU A 740 0.59 21.98 -9.18
C LEU A 740 0.06 21.57 -7.82
N GLY A 741 0.32 20.32 -7.45
CA GLY A 741 0.03 19.79 -6.12
C GLY A 741 -1.34 19.15 -6.00
N PHE A 742 -1.82 19.00 -4.77
CA PHE A 742 -3.03 18.23 -4.48
C PHE A 742 -4.29 19.10 -4.52
N GLN A 743 -5.38 18.53 -5.02
CA GLN A 743 -6.67 19.20 -5.11
C GLN A 743 -7.36 19.29 -3.73
N PHE A 744 -7.29 20.45 -3.06
CA PHE A 744 -7.94 20.74 -1.76
C PHE A 744 -8.58 22.13 -1.61
#